data_AF-A0AA35LQ27-F1
#
_entry.id   AF-A0AA35LQ27-F1
#
_cell.length_a   1.000
_cell.length_b   1.000
_cell.length_c   1.000
_cell.angle_alpha   90.00
_cell.angle_beta   90.00
_cell.angle_gamma   90.00
#
_symmetry.space_group_name_H-M   'P 1'
#
loop_
_entity.id
_entity.type
_entity.pdbx_description
1 polymer ?
#
loop_
_entity_poly.entity_id
_entity_poly.type
_entity_poly.pdbx_seq_one_letter_code
_entity_poly.pdbx_strand_id
1 'polypeptide(L)'
;MELHTKDFNPPMRAGIHPTKPPPPLSPAPPLKHESRVLEDGKTLFEKDIPITMRDGVKLYANSFRPVQDVVAQTPTIVLFSPFGKHGAVPRELFKNMGIDTSKQSDYTLWELPDPFVWCAEYQYSLLIVDARGTWWSEGEAAYYFSPEEGRDGYDIVEWVSHQSWNTGKVGWGAVSYFAMSAYQVAALKPPHLTAIMPWEGMSDIYREVNVVGGIPTVTFQHFWMGLTGNGLGANEDAATMAIEQPMFTPLWASKVVDWSKIDIPAFSITGWSSLALHLRGTIAAWKGFQSKNKYLWVHAGREWAVYYSDLGQKRQKAFWDRFLKGQHTEVDDWKPIELDVRETCAQASTTRPSEAASVSFSSHLTDSSVHWSHTFASRTEITGDSSLKLFIQAMGYPDADLYVAVQKLDRDGQHVQFYNQTQVVEASAMHGWLRVSHREKDEAASRPGRPVHLHQRRQWLRPCDVVEVEVELWPSSTVWEEGETLRLVVQGHSFFTDTSPVTNRNANSHNYGENQGKVARANVAASEVTLESHDKRLADSDKCEGNGDEGHAPVEVVGETSEDRRDGTGDIGGDSHQRGVGVGEAHGLDDRRQGELGSAPASITIAGTFPHAKAHTPTSVTEEATALLDSVAADCIVSIGGGSAVGLGKAVSIRTGVPHLSIPTTYSGSERTPILGETHNGNKTTRSDPKILPVIVIYDADLTMTLPPAICVTSGINAIAHAIEALYAKNANPTTSILTLEGVKVLAEALLLIVQDPESRAPRDQALYGAWLCSTVLPGSNRDMLNGLELLLERLKVLQVLKDLGIKESDINKATEIAIGNLPESASFGARMGSRTDSTSLDWGKYKSRSMQ
;
A
#
# COMPACT_ATOMS: atom_id res chain seq x y z
N MET A 1 -7.74 -14.08 -24.84
CA MET A 1 -8.30 -14.91 -23.75
C MET A 1 -9.24 -14.01 -22.97
N GLU A 2 -10.38 -14.49 -22.49
CA GLU A 2 -11.19 -13.69 -21.56
C GLU A 2 -10.42 -13.51 -20.24
N LEU A 3 -10.55 -12.34 -19.62
CA LEU A 3 -9.93 -12.05 -18.33
C LEU A 3 -10.81 -12.57 -17.19
N HIS A 4 -10.17 -13.16 -16.19
CA HIS A 4 -10.81 -13.82 -15.06
C HIS A 4 -10.02 -13.53 -13.78
N THR A 5 -10.67 -12.98 -12.76
CA THR A 5 -9.97 -12.64 -11.50
C THR A 5 -9.50 -13.91 -10.77
N LYS A 6 -10.29 -15.00 -10.85
CA LYS A 6 -9.96 -16.30 -10.25
C LYS A 6 -8.64 -16.90 -10.78
N ASP A 7 -8.24 -16.61 -12.01
CA ASP A 7 -7.04 -17.18 -12.64
C ASP A 7 -5.74 -16.68 -11.97
N PHE A 8 -5.83 -15.61 -11.18
CA PHE A 8 -4.72 -15.06 -10.39
C PHE A 8 -4.69 -15.55 -8.93
N ASN A 9 -5.57 -16.48 -8.54
CA ASN A 9 -5.66 -17.07 -7.19
C ASN A 9 -5.64 -16.03 -6.05
N PRO A 10 -6.62 -15.10 -5.97
CA PRO A 10 -6.70 -14.16 -4.86
C PRO A 10 -6.80 -14.90 -3.50
N PRO A 11 -6.21 -14.37 -2.42
CA PRO A 11 -6.50 -14.77 -1.05
C PRO A 11 -8.01 -14.82 -0.76
N MET A 12 -8.47 -15.95 -0.23
CA MET A 12 -9.87 -16.22 0.09
C MET A 12 -10.01 -16.59 1.57
N ARG A 13 -11.14 -16.20 2.16
CA ARG A 13 -11.60 -16.60 3.50
C ARG A 13 -12.94 -17.31 3.44
N ALA A 14 -13.28 -18.04 4.50
CA ALA A 14 -14.63 -18.60 4.65
C ALA A 14 -15.68 -17.49 4.83
N GLY A 15 -16.82 -17.63 4.15
CA GLY A 15 -17.98 -16.77 4.36
C GLY A 15 -18.65 -17.00 5.72
N ILE A 16 -19.34 -15.96 6.20
CA ILE A 16 -20.12 -16.04 7.44
C ILE A 16 -21.55 -16.44 7.10
N HIS A 17 -22.03 -17.53 7.72
CA HIS A 17 -23.34 -18.10 7.42
C HIS A 17 -24.48 -17.06 7.52
N PRO A 18 -25.39 -16.94 6.53
CA PRO A 18 -26.37 -15.84 6.41
C PRO A 18 -27.29 -15.63 7.63
N THR A 19 -27.55 -16.68 8.41
CA THR A 19 -28.37 -16.62 9.64
C THR A 19 -27.60 -16.23 10.91
N LYS A 20 -26.27 -16.02 10.81
CA LYS A 20 -25.38 -15.65 11.92
C LYS A 20 -24.32 -14.61 11.49
N PRO A 21 -24.70 -13.52 10.80
CA PRO A 21 -23.75 -12.47 10.44
C PRO A 21 -23.21 -11.78 11.71
N PRO A 22 -22.05 -11.11 11.65
CA PRO A 22 -21.51 -10.40 12.79
C PRO A 22 -22.38 -9.18 13.13
N PRO A 23 -22.62 -8.87 14.42
CA PRO A 23 -23.27 -7.62 14.81
C PRO A 23 -22.52 -6.40 14.24
N PRO A 24 -23.23 -5.35 13.80
CA PRO A 24 -24.66 -5.12 13.99
C PRO A 24 -25.56 -5.63 12.85
N LEU A 25 -25.07 -6.47 11.94
CA LEU A 25 -25.85 -6.90 10.79
C LEU A 25 -27.06 -7.77 11.17
N SER A 26 -28.16 -7.58 10.45
CA SER A 26 -29.39 -8.38 10.63
C SER A 26 -29.30 -9.73 9.91
N PRO A 27 -29.56 -10.86 10.59
CA PRO A 27 -29.60 -12.19 9.97
C PRO A 27 -30.57 -12.27 8.79
N ALA A 28 -30.15 -12.94 7.71
CA ALA A 28 -31.04 -13.23 6.60
C ALA A 28 -32.13 -14.24 7.02
N PRO A 29 -33.42 -13.94 6.79
CA PRO A 29 -34.49 -14.92 6.98
C PRO A 29 -34.33 -16.07 5.96
N PRO A 30 -34.87 -17.27 6.22
CA PRO A 30 -34.90 -18.33 5.22
C PRO A 30 -35.62 -17.88 3.94
N LEU A 31 -35.12 -18.32 2.79
CA LEU A 31 -35.75 -18.06 1.49
C LEU A 31 -37.21 -18.53 1.48
N LYS A 32 -38.11 -17.60 1.16
CA LYS A 32 -39.54 -17.83 1.02
C LYS A 32 -40.09 -16.82 0.02
N HIS A 33 -40.29 -17.29 -1.21
CA HIS A 33 -40.91 -16.49 -2.25
C HIS A 33 -42.31 -16.05 -1.83
N GLU A 34 -42.52 -14.74 -1.75
CA GLU A 34 -43.78 -14.13 -1.32
C GLU A 34 -43.98 -12.77 -2.00
N SER A 35 -45.23 -12.46 -2.34
CA SER A 35 -45.61 -11.20 -2.99
C SER A 35 -46.76 -10.56 -2.22
N ARG A 36 -46.64 -9.26 -1.92
CA ARG A 36 -47.68 -8.50 -1.20
C ARG A 36 -47.70 -7.03 -1.64
N VAL A 37 -48.88 -6.43 -1.63
CA VAL A 37 -49.01 -4.96 -1.68
C VAL A 37 -48.58 -4.41 -0.31
N LEU A 38 -47.83 -3.32 -0.34
CA LEU A 38 -47.34 -2.63 0.85
C LEU A 38 -48.39 -1.66 1.41
N GLU A 39 -48.06 -1.05 2.55
CA GLU A 39 -48.98 -0.25 3.36
C GLU A 39 -49.37 1.08 2.70
N ASP A 40 -48.66 1.51 1.64
CA ASP A 40 -49.02 2.62 0.76
C ASP A 40 -50.20 2.31 -0.19
N GLY A 41 -50.57 1.03 -0.33
CA GLY A 41 -51.59 0.53 -1.26
C GLY A 41 -51.20 0.62 -2.74
N LYS A 42 -49.96 1.03 -3.06
CA LYS A 42 -49.51 1.39 -4.42
C LYS A 42 -48.20 0.73 -4.83
N THR A 43 -47.46 0.15 -3.89
CA THR A 43 -46.21 -0.58 -4.16
C THR A 43 -46.41 -2.08 -3.93
N LEU A 44 -46.11 -2.87 -4.95
CA LEU A 44 -46.07 -4.33 -4.91
C LEU A 44 -44.64 -4.78 -4.61
N PHE A 45 -44.45 -5.45 -3.47
CA PHE A 45 -43.20 -6.08 -3.08
C PHE A 45 -43.24 -7.57 -3.38
N GLU A 46 -42.26 -8.06 -4.14
CA GLU A 46 -42.06 -9.49 -4.43
C GLU A 46 -40.65 -9.90 -4.00
N LYS A 47 -40.56 -10.90 -3.12
CA LYS A 47 -39.35 -11.27 -2.37
C LYS A 47 -38.81 -12.62 -2.82
N ASP A 48 -37.50 -12.81 -2.68
CA ASP A 48 -36.79 -14.08 -2.93
C ASP A 48 -37.06 -14.62 -4.35
N ILE A 49 -36.97 -13.74 -5.34
CA ILE A 49 -37.05 -14.05 -6.77
C ILE A 49 -35.71 -14.69 -7.19
N PRO A 50 -35.69 -15.93 -7.71
CA PRO A 50 -34.47 -16.54 -8.22
C PRO A 50 -34.17 -16.08 -9.65
N ILE A 51 -32.97 -15.55 -9.87
CA ILE A 51 -32.44 -15.18 -11.18
C ILE A 51 -31.35 -16.19 -11.55
N THR A 52 -31.57 -16.98 -12.60
CA THR A 52 -30.61 -17.99 -13.06
C THR A 52 -29.59 -17.38 -14.01
N MET A 53 -28.31 -17.43 -13.62
CA MET A 53 -27.16 -16.96 -14.41
C MET A 53 -26.81 -17.94 -15.53
N ARG A 54 -25.95 -17.53 -16.45
CA ARG A 54 -25.45 -18.33 -17.60
C ARG A 54 -24.87 -19.71 -17.25
N ASP A 55 -24.37 -19.88 -16.03
CA ASP A 55 -23.77 -21.11 -15.51
C ASP A 55 -24.73 -21.94 -14.64
N GLY A 56 -26.00 -21.54 -14.53
CA GLY A 56 -27.05 -22.23 -13.78
C GLY A 56 -27.14 -21.85 -12.30
N VAL A 57 -26.20 -21.06 -11.79
CA VAL A 57 -26.22 -20.51 -10.42
C VAL A 57 -27.38 -19.53 -10.26
N LYS A 58 -28.08 -19.58 -9.11
CA LYS A 58 -29.17 -18.66 -8.79
C LYS A 58 -28.71 -17.54 -7.88
N LEU A 59 -28.86 -16.31 -8.34
CA LEU A 59 -28.84 -15.12 -7.50
C LEU A 59 -30.27 -14.84 -7.02
N TYR A 60 -30.42 -14.38 -5.78
CA TYR A 60 -31.74 -14.03 -5.25
C TYR A 60 -31.94 -12.52 -5.23
N ALA A 61 -33.15 -12.11 -5.59
CA ALA A 61 -33.54 -10.71 -5.66
C ALA A 61 -34.83 -10.43 -4.89
N ASN A 62 -35.02 -9.17 -4.52
CA ASN A 62 -36.28 -8.60 -4.10
C ASN A 62 -36.66 -7.52 -5.13
N SER A 63 -37.94 -7.38 -5.45
CA SER A 63 -38.42 -6.30 -6.31
C SER A 63 -39.49 -5.46 -5.64
N PHE A 64 -39.45 -4.15 -5.90
CA PHE A 64 -40.53 -3.23 -5.64
C PHE A 64 -41.02 -2.69 -6.99
N ARG A 65 -42.33 -2.66 -7.20
CA ARG A 65 -42.96 -2.26 -8.46
C ARG A 65 -44.26 -1.50 -8.17
N PRO A 66 -44.79 -0.68 -9.10
CA PRO A 66 -46.14 -0.12 -8.93
C PRO A 66 -47.22 -1.22 -8.94
N VAL A 67 -48.29 -1.01 -8.19
CA VAL A 67 -49.51 -1.84 -8.24
C VAL A 67 -50.27 -1.55 -9.54
N GLN A 68 -50.79 -2.60 -10.17
CA GLN A 68 -51.43 -2.51 -11.49
C GLN A 68 -52.93 -2.16 -11.39
N ASP A 69 -53.26 -0.90 -11.68
CA ASP A 69 -54.60 -0.52 -12.20
C ASP A 69 -54.60 -0.39 -13.74
N VAL A 70 -53.41 -0.27 -14.35
CA VAL A 70 -53.19 -0.05 -15.79
C VAL A 70 -52.03 -0.94 -16.25
N VAL A 71 -52.04 -1.34 -17.53
CA VAL A 71 -51.02 -2.20 -18.18
C VAL A 71 -49.68 -1.46 -18.41
N ALA A 72 -49.23 -0.68 -17.43
CA ALA A 72 -48.02 0.11 -17.50
C ALA A 72 -46.80 -0.75 -17.21
N GLN A 73 -46.07 -1.13 -18.25
CA GLN A 73 -44.68 -1.54 -18.10
C GLN A 73 -43.86 -0.34 -17.62
N THR A 74 -42.93 -0.54 -16.68
CA THR A 74 -42.03 0.51 -16.18
C THR A 74 -40.57 0.13 -16.38
N PRO A 75 -39.64 1.08 -16.58
CA PRO A 75 -38.22 0.77 -16.57
C PRO A 75 -37.78 0.26 -15.20
N THR A 76 -36.76 -0.60 -15.17
CA THR A 76 -36.17 -1.10 -13.92
C THR A 76 -34.87 -0.38 -13.61
N ILE A 77 -34.66 -0.05 -12.34
CA ILE A 77 -33.36 0.30 -11.79
C ILE A 77 -32.83 -0.94 -11.03
N VAL A 78 -31.68 -1.45 -11.47
CA VAL A 78 -30.99 -2.58 -10.81
C VAL A 78 -30.08 -2.06 -9.70
N LEU A 79 -30.23 -2.67 -8.52
CA LEU A 79 -29.60 -2.30 -7.26
C LEU A 79 -28.84 -3.52 -6.72
N PHE A 80 -27.64 -3.74 -7.27
CA PHE A 80 -26.81 -4.90 -7.00
C PHE A 80 -25.74 -4.61 -5.92
N SER A 81 -25.66 -5.45 -4.90
CA SER A 81 -24.58 -5.38 -3.89
C SER A 81 -24.42 -6.69 -3.09
N PRO A 82 -23.31 -6.84 -2.34
CA PRO A 82 -23.16 -7.88 -1.32
C PRO A 82 -23.79 -7.50 0.05
N PHE A 83 -24.56 -6.40 0.16
CA PHE A 83 -25.00 -5.86 1.45
C PHE A 83 -26.28 -6.49 2.03
N GLY A 84 -26.96 -7.38 1.29
CA GLY A 84 -28.13 -8.10 1.77
C GLY A 84 -29.43 -7.37 1.45
N LYS A 85 -30.12 -7.83 0.41
CA LYS A 85 -31.40 -7.30 -0.12
C LYS A 85 -32.56 -7.29 0.88
N HIS A 86 -32.39 -7.91 2.06
CA HIS A 86 -33.32 -7.85 3.19
C HIS A 86 -33.04 -6.69 4.15
N GLY A 87 -32.08 -5.81 3.84
CA GLY A 87 -31.70 -4.69 4.72
C GLY A 87 -30.76 -5.12 5.83
N ALA A 88 -29.74 -5.92 5.53
CA ALA A 88 -28.86 -6.46 6.56
C ALA A 88 -28.06 -5.38 7.29
N VAL A 89 -27.64 -4.33 6.56
CA VAL A 89 -26.83 -3.22 7.07
C VAL A 89 -27.74 -2.20 7.77
N PRO A 90 -27.63 -2.01 9.10
CA PRO A 90 -28.39 -1.00 9.81
C PRO A 90 -27.83 0.41 9.53
N ARG A 91 -28.74 1.37 9.34
CA ARG A 91 -28.42 2.78 9.06
C ARG A 91 -27.62 3.42 10.20
N GLU A 92 -27.87 2.96 11.42
CA GLU A 92 -27.25 3.40 12.68
C GLU A 92 -25.73 3.12 12.75
N LEU A 93 -25.22 2.24 11.88
CA LEU A 93 -23.78 2.02 11.73
C LEU A 93 -23.07 3.27 11.20
N PHE A 94 -23.74 4.05 10.35
CA PHE A 94 -23.24 5.26 9.74
C PHE A 94 -23.78 6.47 10.50
N LYS A 95 -22.93 7.08 11.31
CA LYS A 95 -23.29 8.29 12.07
C LYS A 95 -23.13 9.53 11.19
N ASN A 96 -23.71 10.66 11.62
CA ASN A 96 -23.52 11.98 11.01
C ASN A 96 -23.98 12.14 9.55
N MET A 97 -24.78 11.21 9.02
CA MET A 97 -25.19 11.15 7.61
C MET A 97 -25.95 12.38 7.08
N GLY A 98 -26.57 13.16 7.98
CA GLY A 98 -27.38 14.33 7.61
C GLY A 98 -28.73 14.01 6.98
N ILE A 99 -29.14 12.74 6.96
CA ILE A 99 -30.43 12.29 6.42
C ILE A 99 -31.54 12.59 7.44
N ASP A 100 -32.62 13.22 6.98
CA ASP A 100 -33.88 13.24 7.71
C ASP A 100 -34.63 11.93 7.44
N THR A 101 -34.40 10.93 8.29
CA THR A 101 -35.00 9.60 8.13
C THR A 101 -36.52 9.60 8.34
N SER A 102 -37.12 10.68 8.88
CA SER A 102 -38.58 10.79 9.02
C SER A 102 -39.31 10.97 7.69
N LYS A 103 -38.58 11.33 6.63
CA LYS A 103 -39.07 11.48 5.25
C LYS A 103 -38.99 10.18 4.43
N GLN A 104 -38.52 9.08 5.01
CA GLN A 104 -38.27 7.82 4.30
C GLN A 104 -39.19 6.72 4.82
N SER A 105 -39.63 5.84 3.93
CA SER A 105 -40.34 4.62 4.29
C SER A 105 -39.42 3.62 5.00
N ASP A 106 -40.00 2.76 5.85
CA ASP A 106 -39.31 1.62 6.48
C ASP A 106 -38.71 0.62 5.45
N TYR A 107 -39.09 0.74 4.17
CA TYR A 107 -38.57 -0.07 3.06
C TYR A 107 -37.35 0.55 2.36
N THR A 108 -36.96 1.76 2.74
CA THR A 108 -35.76 2.43 2.20
C THR A 108 -34.52 1.79 2.81
N LEU A 109 -33.95 0.81 2.14
CA LEU A 109 -32.74 0.13 2.63
C LEU A 109 -31.52 1.07 2.64
N TRP A 110 -30.41 0.60 3.22
CA TRP A 110 -29.14 1.32 3.19
C TRP A 110 -28.75 1.70 1.75
N GLU A 111 -28.36 2.97 1.53
CA GLU A 111 -27.93 3.51 0.22
C GLU A 111 -28.93 3.46 -0.96
N LEU A 112 -30.18 3.03 -0.73
CA LEU A 112 -31.14 2.75 -1.80
C LEU A 112 -32.28 3.77 -1.93
N PRO A 113 -32.83 3.97 -3.15
CA PRO A 113 -33.98 4.85 -3.35
C PRO A 113 -35.22 4.35 -2.59
N ASP A 114 -36.04 5.27 -2.06
CA ASP A 114 -37.27 4.94 -1.32
C ASP A 114 -38.32 4.29 -2.25
N PRO A 115 -38.72 3.02 -2.02
CA PRO A 115 -39.69 2.36 -2.88
C PRO A 115 -41.03 3.07 -2.99
N PHE A 116 -41.51 3.76 -1.95
CA PHE A 116 -42.81 4.44 -1.98
C PHE A 116 -42.78 5.64 -2.94
N VAL A 117 -41.70 6.42 -2.94
CA VAL A 117 -41.54 7.53 -3.90
C VAL A 117 -41.28 6.97 -5.31
N TRP A 118 -40.32 6.06 -5.43
CA TRP A 118 -39.81 5.63 -6.73
C TRP A 118 -40.76 4.71 -7.50
N CYS A 119 -41.49 3.84 -6.80
CA CYS A 119 -42.51 2.99 -7.41
C CYS A 119 -43.85 3.73 -7.53
N ALA A 120 -44.44 4.15 -6.40
CA ALA A 120 -45.81 4.66 -6.43
C ALA A 120 -45.94 6.01 -7.16
N GLU A 121 -45.00 6.94 -6.99
CA GLU A 121 -45.07 8.27 -7.61
C GLU A 121 -44.31 8.35 -8.92
N TYR A 122 -43.04 7.90 -8.94
CA TYR A 122 -42.20 8.05 -10.13
C TYR A 122 -42.35 6.92 -11.15
N GLN A 123 -43.13 5.87 -10.86
CA GLN A 123 -43.44 4.79 -11.82
C GLN A 123 -42.16 4.15 -12.40
N TYR A 124 -41.23 3.82 -11.50
CA TYR A 124 -40.12 2.91 -11.75
C TYR A 124 -40.35 1.59 -11.01
N SER A 125 -39.62 0.57 -11.43
CA SER A 125 -39.46 -0.65 -10.65
C SER A 125 -38.02 -0.74 -10.14
N LEU A 126 -37.83 -1.26 -8.93
CA LEU A 126 -36.53 -1.45 -8.29
C LEU A 126 -36.26 -2.95 -8.16
N LEU A 127 -35.09 -3.42 -8.59
CA LEU A 127 -34.66 -4.81 -8.43
C LEU A 127 -33.39 -4.86 -7.59
N ILE A 128 -33.50 -5.32 -6.35
CA ILE A 128 -32.40 -5.42 -5.39
C ILE A 128 -31.86 -6.84 -5.41
N VAL A 129 -30.58 -7.02 -5.76
CA VAL A 129 -29.99 -8.35 -6.01
C VAL A 129 -28.80 -8.58 -5.08
N ASP A 130 -28.78 -9.73 -4.40
CA ASP A 130 -27.62 -10.19 -3.63
C ASP A 130 -26.56 -10.75 -4.58
N ALA A 131 -25.33 -10.25 -4.49
CA ALA A 131 -24.20 -10.69 -5.30
C ALA A 131 -23.88 -12.20 -5.16
N ARG A 132 -23.27 -12.80 -6.18
CA ARG A 132 -22.86 -14.22 -6.21
C ARG A 132 -22.05 -14.61 -4.97
N GLY A 133 -22.40 -15.76 -4.38
CA GLY A 133 -21.76 -16.27 -3.16
C GLY A 133 -22.09 -15.50 -1.88
N THR A 134 -22.92 -14.46 -1.94
CA THR A 134 -23.33 -13.67 -0.77
C THR A 134 -24.77 -13.95 -0.34
N TRP A 135 -25.01 -13.89 0.97
CA TRP A 135 -26.28 -14.22 1.61
C TRP A 135 -26.81 -15.57 1.14
N TRP A 136 -28.00 -15.62 0.54
CA TRP A 136 -28.56 -16.84 -0.02
C TRP A 136 -28.31 -17.02 -1.52
N SER A 137 -27.68 -16.06 -2.20
CA SER A 137 -27.24 -16.23 -3.59
C SER A 137 -26.22 -17.36 -3.67
N GLU A 138 -26.47 -18.28 -4.60
CA GLU A 138 -25.63 -19.44 -4.84
C GLU A 138 -24.25 -19.02 -5.41
N GLY A 139 -23.35 -20.00 -5.52
CA GLY A 139 -22.00 -19.83 -6.03
C GLY A 139 -20.91 -19.91 -4.95
N GLU A 140 -19.72 -20.25 -5.39
CA GLU A 140 -18.50 -20.27 -4.57
C GLU A 140 -17.59 -19.11 -4.99
N ALA A 141 -16.77 -18.62 -4.04
CA ALA A 141 -15.78 -17.57 -4.24
C ALA A 141 -16.39 -16.24 -4.76
N ALA A 142 -16.92 -15.42 -3.85
CA ALA A 142 -17.37 -14.07 -4.17
C ALA A 142 -16.17 -13.18 -4.56
N TYR A 143 -16.04 -12.87 -5.86
CA TYR A 143 -15.01 -11.99 -6.43
C TYR A 143 -15.57 -10.58 -6.67
N TYR A 144 -15.22 -9.62 -5.83
CA TYR A 144 -15.76 -8.26 -5.89
C TYR A 144 -15.06 -7.41 -6.97
N PHE A 145 -15.78 -6.50 -7.61
CA PHE A 145 -15.31 -5.59 -8.66
C PHE A 145 -14.66 -6.31 -9.85
N SER A 146 -15.10 -7.55 -10.10
CA SER A 146 -14.46 -8.47 -11.03
C SER A 146 -15.13 -8.52 -12.41
N PRO A 147 -14.44 -9.00 -13.45
CA PRO A 147 -15.06 -9.31 -14.73
C PRO A 147 -16.12 -10.41 -14.59
N GLU A 148 -16.02 -11.29 -13.58
CA GLU A 148 -17.06 -12.26 -13.22
C GLU A 148 -18.35 -11.56 -12.74
N GLU A 149 -18.24 -10.60 -11.82
CA GLU A 149 -19.36 -9.80 -11.33
C GLU A 149 -20.02 -8.97 -12.44
N GLY A 150 -19.23 -8.42 -13.36
CA GLY A 150 -19.72 -7.77 -14.57
C GLY A 150 -20.58 -8.70 -15.44
N ARG A 151 -20.16 -9.96 -15.60
CA ARG A 151 -20.90 -10.97 -16.37
C ARG A 151 -22.22 -11.36 -15.70
N ASP A 152 -22.24 -11.51 -14.37
CA ASP A 152 -23.50 -11.71 -13.64
C ASP A 152 -24.45 -10.52 -13.82
N GLY A 153 -23.93 -9.29 -13.77
CA GLY A 153 -24.74 -8.10 -14.03
C GLY A 153 -25.27 -8.01 -15.47
N TYR A 154 -24.51 -8.47 -16.47
CA TYR A 154 -25.02 -8.64 -17.83
C TYR A 154 -26.23 -9.59 -17.85
N ASP A 155 -26.14 -10.74 -17.18
CA ASP A 155 -27.24 -11.72 -17.12
C ASP A 155 -28.46 -11.15 -16.38
N ILE A 156 -28.26 -10.36 -15.33
CA ILE A 156 -29.34 -9.67 -14.60
C ILE A 156 -30.05 -8.65 -15.50
N VAL A 157 -29.31 -7.84 -16.27
CA VAL A 157 -29.91 -6.86 -17.20
C VAL A 157 -30.76 -7.56 -18.28
N GLU A 158 -30.22 -8.62 -18.88
CA GLU A 158 -30.94 -9.36 -19.92
C GLU A 158 -32.10 -10.19 -19.35
N TRP A 159 -32.00 -10.69 -18.12
CA TRP A 159 -33.14 -11.34 -17.44
C TRP A 159 -34.25 -10.35 -17.10
N VAL A 160 -33.92 -9.16 -16.58
CA VAL A 160 -34.93 -8.20 -16.11
C VAL A 160 -35.65 -7.50 -17.24
N SER A 161 -34.98 -7.26 -18.37
CA SER A 161 -35.58 -6.65 -19.58
C SER A 161 -36.68 -7.51 -20.21
N HIS A 162 -36.65 -8.83 -20.00
CA HIS A 162 -37.66 -9.77 -20.50
C HIS A 162 -38.83 -10.01 -19.53
N GLN A 163 -38.84 -9.38 -18.34
CA GLN A 163 -39.94 -9.53 -17.40
C GLN A 163 -41.18 -8.76 -17.90
N SER A 164 -42.38 -9.33 -17.68
CA SER A 164 -43.64 -8.79 -18.21
C SER A 164 -43.94 -7.33 -17.81
N TRP A 165 -43.37 -6.88 -16.69
CA TRP A 165 -43.51 -5.55 -16.11
C TRP A 165 -42.41 -4.55 -16.52
N ASN A 166 -41.36 -4.99 -17.22
CA ASN A 166 -40.28 -4.13 -17.72
C ASN A 166 -40.60 -3.59 -19.14
N THR A 167 -40.10 -2.39 -19.47
CA THR A 167 -40.27 -1.72 -20.79
C THR A 167 -39.24 -2.12 -21.86
N GLY A 168 -38.38 -3.11 -21.59
CA GLY A 168 -37.11 -3.32 -22.28
C GLY A 168 -36.02 -2.31 -21.90
N LYS A 169 -36.20 -1.51 -20.84
CA LYS A 169 -35.27 -0.45 -20.40
C LYS A 169 -34.78 -0.69 -18.97
N VAL A 170 -33.46 -0.73 -18.83
CA VAL A 170 -32.78 -1.00 -17.56
C VAL A 170 -31.79 0.14 -17.26
N GLY A 171 -31.89 0.70 -16.06
CA GLY A 171 -30.87 1.54 -15.45
C GLY A 171 -30.10 0.78 -14.38
N TRP A 172 -28.87 1.20 -14.08
CA TRP A 172 -28.06 0.63 -13.00
C TRP A 172 -27.39 1.73 -12.19
N GLY A 173 -27.48 1.64 -10.87
CA GLY A 173 -26.79 2.56 -9.95
C GLY A 173 -27.64 3.00 -8.77
N ALA A 174 -26.93 3.29 -7.67
CA ALA A 174 -27.34 4.08 -6.53
C ALA A 174 -26.03 4.56 -5.87
N VAL A 175 -25.91 4.52 -4.55
CA VAL A 175 -24.71 4.98 -3.82
C VAL A 175 -23.65 3.87 -3.65
N SER A 176 -22.37 4.23 -3.46
CA SER A 176 -21.26 3.33 -3.10
C SER A 176 -21.18 2.02 -3.91
N TYR A 177 -21.37 0.83 -3.32
CA TYR A 177 -21.24 -0.44 -4.06
C TYR A 177 -22.21 -0.54 -5.24
N PHE A 178 -23.42 0.01 -5.10
CA PHE A 178 -24.42 0.05 -6.16
C PHE A 178 -23.96 0.91 -7.35
N ALA A 179 -23.15 1.96 -7.11
CA ALA A 179 -22.44 2.70 -8.16
C ALA A 179 -21.26 1.91 -8.74
N MET A 180 -20.43 1.32 -7.87
CA MET A 180 -19.17 0.66 -8.24
C MET A 180 -19.37 -0.56 -9.14
N SER A 181 -20.41 -1.36 -8.86
CA SER A 181 -20.79 -2.50 -9.69
C SER A 181 -21.19 -2.10 -11.13
N ALA A 182 -21.68 -0.88 -11.34
CA ALA A 182 -22.14 -0.41 -12.65
C ALA A 182 -21.03 -0.42 -13.71
N TYR A 183 -19.76 -0.18 -13.32
CA TYR A 183 -18.65 -0.03 -14.26
C TYR A 183 -18.32 -1.33 -15.00
N GLN A 184 -18.20 -2.45 -14.27
CA GLN A 184 -17.91 -3.76 -14.87
C GLN A 184 -19.04 -4.21 -15.80
N VAL A 185 -20.30 -3.94 -15.43
CA VAL A 185 -21.49 -4.29 -16.24
C VAL A 185 -21.57 -3.43 -17.49
N ALA A 186 -21.43 -2.10 -17.37
CA ALA A 186 -21.51 -1.17 -18.49
C ALA A 186 -20.41 -1.40 -19.55
N ALA A 187 -19.20 -1.79 -19.12
CA ALA A 187 -18.10 -2.11 -20.03
C ALA A 187 -18.35 -3.36 -20.91
N LEU A 188 -19.29 -4.24 -20.52
CA LEU A 188 -19.73 -5.40 -21.32
C LEU A 188 -20.88 -5.09 -22.29
N LYS A 189 -21.45 -3.87 -22.23
CA LYS A 189 -22.54 -3.38 -23.10
C LYS A 189 -23.75 -4.33 -23.23
N PRO A 190 -24.46 -4.68 -22.13
CA PRO A 190 -25.73 -5.41 -22.24
C PRO A 190 -26.73 -4.61 -23.08
N PRO A 191 -27.38 -5.20 -24.11
CA PRO A 191 -28.26 -4.48 -25.04
C PRO A 191 -29.39 -3.65 -24.39
N HIS A 192 -29.89 -4.07 -23.22
CA HIS A 192 -30.98 -3.38 -22.53
C HIS A 192 -30.52 -2.38 -21.45
N LEU A 193 -29.22 -2.35 -21.12
CA LEU A 193 -28.65 -1.37 -20.19
C LEU A 193 -28.61 -0.01 -20.89
N THR A 194 -29.55 0.86 -20.51
CA THR A 194 -29.82 2.11 -21.23
C THR A 194 -29.11 3.31 -20.62
N ALA A 195 -28.85 3.30 -19.31
CA ALA A 195 -28.12 4.37 -18.62
C ALA A 195 -27.54 3.88 -17.28
N ILE A 196 -26.48 4.54 -16.80
CA ILE A 196 -25.94 4.32 -15.45
C ILE A 196 -25.94 5.61 -14.62
N MET A 197 -26.07 5.46 -13.30
CA MET A 197 -25.96 6.56 -12.34
C MET A 197 -25.02 6.17 -11.19
N PRO A 198 -23.70 6.18 -11.40
CA PRO A 198 -22.74 5.99 -10.32
C PRO A 198 -22.74 7.22 -9.39
N TRP A 199 -23.44 7.11 -8.26
CA TRP A 199 -23.36 8.07 -7.16
C TRP A 199 -22.28 7.62 -6.18
N GLU A 200 -21.17 8.34 -6.12
CA GLU A 200 -20.01 8.05 -5.26
C GLU A 200 -19.50 6.62 -5.39
N GLY A 201 -18.96 6.29 -6.57
CA GLY A 201 -18.44 4.95 -6.85
C GLY A 201 -16.94 4.95 -7.16
N MET A 202 -16.14 4.29 -6.30
CA MET A 202 -14.72 4.05 -6.58
C MET A 202 -14.49 3.16 -7.81
N SER A 203 -13.36 3.32 -8.50
CA SER A 203 -13.11 2.75 -9.83
C SER A 203 -11.77 2.02 -9.96
N ASP A 204 -10.80 2.31 -9.09
CA ASP A 204 -9.52 1.59 -8.94
C ASP A 204 -9.36 1.22 -7.46
N ILE A 205 -9.87 0.05 -7.09
CA ILE A 205 -9.83 -0.45 -5.70
C ILE A 205 -8.42 -0.49 -5.10
N TYR A 206 -7.38 -0.69 -5.92
CA TYR A 206 -6.00 -0.70 -5.42
C TYR A 206 -5.54 0.72 -5.04
N ARG A 207 -5.68 1.70 -5.94
CA ARG A 207 -5.16 3.07 -5.70
C ARG A 207 -6.06 3.92 -4.79
N GLU A 208 -7.36 3.63 -4.74
CA GLU A 208 -8.34 4.47 -4.03
C GLU A 208 -8.59 3.99 -2.60
N VAL A 209 -8.51 2.68 -2.36
CA VAL A 209 -8.85 2.11 -1.06
C VAL A 209 -7.76 1.17 -0.55
N ASN A 210 -7.46 0.05 -1.20
CA ASN A 210 -6.69 -1.03 -0.59
C ASN A 210 -5.22 -0.67 -0.31
N VAL A 211 -4.55 0.05 -1.20
CA VAL A 211 -3.12 0.35 -1.13
C VAL A 211 -2.84 1.79 -1.61
N VAL A 212 -3.52 2.77 -0.99
CA VAL A 212 -3.46 4.20 -1.41
C VAL A 212 -2.04 4.74 -1.37
N GLY A 213 -1.53 5.17 -2.53
CA GLY A 213 -0.16 5.65 -2.67
C GLY A 213 0.93 4.61 -2.35
N GLY A 214 0.60 3.32 -2.29
CA GLY A 214 1.51 2.27 -1.82
C GLY A 214 1.38 1.89 -0.33
N ILE A 215 0.44 2.51 0.41
CA ILE A 215 0.23 2.30 1.85
C ILE A 215 -1.05 1.44 2.07
N PRO A 216 -0.94 0.20 2.61
CA PRO A 216 -2.09 -0.68 2.84
C PRO A 216 -3.08 -0.16 3.90
N THR A 217 -4.38 -0.24 3.62
CA THR A 217 -5.46 0.27 4.50
C THR A 217 -6.20 -0.85 5.26
N VAL A 218 -5.47 -1.82 5.81
CA VAL A 218 -6.02 -3.07 6.40
C VAL A 218 -7.20 -2.86 7.36
N THR A 219 -7.21 -1.78 8.16
CA THR A 219 -8.32 -1.46 9.07
C THR A 219 -9.65 -1.25 8.34
N PHE A 220 -9.65 -0.51 7.23
CA PHE A 220 -10.81 -0.34 6.37
C PHE A 220 -11.22 -1.68 5.77
N GLN A 221 -10.25 -2.47 5.29
CA GLN A 221 -10.51 -3.77 4.68
C GLN A 221 -11.23 -4.72 5.64
N HIS A 222 -10.80 -4.81 6.91
CA HIS A 222 -11.48 -5.61 7.92
C HIS A 222 -12.93 -5.14 8.19
N PHE A 223 -13.16 -3.82 8.28
CA PHE A 223 -14.51 -3.27 8.42
C PHE A 223 -15.40 -3.64 7.22
N TRP A 224 -14.89 -3.39 6.01
CA TRP A 224 -15.60 -3.65 4.75
C TRP A 224 -15.89 -5.15 4.54
N MET A 225 -14.92 -6.01 4.82
CA MET A 225 -15.06 -7.47 4.84
C MET A 225 -16.11 -7.97 5.83
N GLY A 226 -16.37 -7.24 6.92
CA GLY A 226 -17.46 -7.50 7.86
C GLY A 226 -18.84 -7.28 7.25
N LEU A 227 -18.97 -6.32 6.32
CA LEU A 227 -20.21 -6.03 5.60
C LEU A 227 -20.45 -7.01 4.44
N THR A 228 -19.41 -7.29 3.65
CA THR A 228 -19.55 -8.02 2.38
C THR A 228 -19.41 -9.54 2.48
N GLY A 229 -18.75 -10.06 3.52
CA GLY A 229 -18.35 -11.47 3.64
C GLY A 229 -19.39 -12.44 4.16
N ASN A 230 -20.68 -12.14 4.01
CA ASN A 230 -21.77 -12.96 4.53
C ASN A 230 -22.29 -13.84 3.40
N GLY A 231 -22.27 -15.16 3.55
CA GLY A 231 -22.53 -16.14 2.49
C GLY A 231 -22.21 -17.58 2.90
N LEU A 232 -22.51 -18.54 2.03
CA LEU A 232 -22.27 -19.96 2.29
C LEU A 232 -20.89 -20.46 1.84
N GLY A 233 -20.33 -19.84 0.79
CA GLY A 233 -19.05 -20.21 0.19
C GLY A 233 -17.87 -19.36 0.68
N ALA A 234 -16.77 -19.40 -0.08
CA ALA A 234 -15.62 -18.50 0.14
C ALA A 234 -15.88 -17.06 -0.33
N ASN A 235 -15.21 -16.08 0.28
CA ASN A 235 -15.23 -14.65 -0.09
C ASN A 235 -13.79 -14.13 -0.16
N GLU A 236 -13.52 -13.12 -1.00
CA GLU A 236 -12.18 -12.52 -1.06
C GLU A 236 -11.72 -11.95 0.30
N ASP A 237 -10.44 -12.12 0.60
CA ASP A 237 -9.78 -11.56 1.78
C ASP A 237 -9.00 -10.29 1.38
N ALA A 238 -9.74 -9.19 1.26
CA ALA A 238 -9.21 -7.91 0.80
C ALA A 238 -8.11 -7.33 1.71
N ALA A 239 -8.11 -7.70 3.00
CA ALA A 239 -7.10 -7.35 3.99
C ALA A 239 -5.78 -8.09 3.72
N THR A 240 -5.84 -9.42 3.57
CA THR A 240 -4.70 -10.27 3.21
C THR A 240 -4.15 -9.89 1.84
N MET A 241 -5.03 -9.67 0.86
CA MET A 241 -4.65 -9.14 -0.47
C MET A 241 -3.84 -7.85 -0.36
N ALA A 242 -4.25 -6.87 0.46
CA ALA A 242 -3.55 -5.60 0.59
C ALA A 242 -2.14 -5.74 1.23
N ILE A 243 -1.90 -6.81 2.00
CA ILE A 243 -0.62 -7.11 2.66
C ILE A 243 0.29 -7.96 1.76
N GLU A 244 -0.24 -9.05 1.20
CA GLU A 244 0.51 -10.04 0.42
C GLU A 244 0.71 -9.63 -1.05
N GLN A 245 -0.18 -8.79 -1.58
CA GLN A 245 -0.09 -8.22 -2.93
C GLN A 245 0.06 -6.69 -2.85
N PRO A 246 1.14 -6.15 -2.26
CA PRO A 246 1.29 -4.72 -2.03
C PRO A 246 1.63 -3.95 -3.32
N MET A 247 2.01 -4.63 -4.42
CA MET A 247 2.25 -4.05 -5.74
C MET A 247 0.96 -4.08 -6.58
N PHE A 248 0.86 -3.24 -7.61
CA PHE A 248 -0.23 -3.31 -8.59
C PHE A 248 -0.02 -4.48 -9.58
N THR A 249 -0.31 -5.69 -9.10
CA THR A 249 -0.18 -6.95 -9.84
C THR A 249 -1.33 -7.18 -10.84
N PRO A 250 -1.24 -8.18 -11.74
CA PRO A 250 -2.32 -8.54 -12.66
C PRO A 250 -3.67 -8.86 -11.97
N LEU A 251 -3.64 -9.34 -10.72
CA LEU A 251 -4.84 -9.53 -9.88
C LEU A 251 -5.56 -8.21 -9.59
N TRP A 252 -4.82 -7.16 -9.25
CA TRP A 252 -5.41 -5.84 -9.04
C TRP A 252 -5.86 -5.23 -10.37
N ALA A 253 -5.07 -5.37 -11.42
CA ALA A 253 -5.42 -4.90 -12.75
C ALA A 253 -6.70 -5.56 -13.30
N SER A 254 -7.02 -6.81 -12.95
CA SER A 254 -8.27 -7.45 -13.38
C SER A 254 -9.53 -6.82 -12.76
N LYS A 255 -9.39 -6.09 -11.66
CA LYS A 255 -10.47 -5.39 -10.95
C LYS A 255 -10.65 -3.93 -11.38
N VAL A 256 -9.79 -3.41 -12.27
CA VAL A 256 -9.90 -2.05 -12.82
C VAL A 256 -10.56 -2.11 -14.20
N VAL A 257 -11.63 -1.33 -14.37
CA VAL A 257 -12.41 -1.32 -15.62
C VAL A 257 -11.72 -0.45 -16.67
N ASP A 258 -11.69 -0.94 -17.91
CA ASP A 258 -11.40 -0.11 -19.08
C ASP A 258 -12.61 0.80 -19.38
N TRP A 259 -12.61 1.99 -18.75
CA TRP A 259 -13.70 2.97 -18.83
C TRP A 259 -13.97 3.47 -20.25
N SER A 260 -13.02 3.32 -21.19
CA SER A 260 -13.22 3.70 -22.59
C SER A 260 -14.32 2.88 -23.29
N LYS A 261 -14.67 1.72 -22.73
CA LYS A 261 -15.77 0.87 -23.20
C LYS A 261 -17.16 1.42 -22.84
N ILE A 262 -17.28 2.38 -21.94
CA ILE A 262 -18.58 2.88 -21.46
C ILE A 262 -19.03 4.07 -22.34
N ASP A 263 -20.01 3.82 -23.21
CA ASP A 263 -20.55 4.78 -24.19
C ASP A 263 -22.06 5.07 -24.04
N ILE A 264 -22.72 4.45 -23.07
CA ILE A 264 -24.12 4.72 -22.68
C ILE A 264 -24.26 5.98 -21.81
N PRO A 265 -25.43 6.65 -21.78
CA PRO A 265 -25.69 7.78 -20.87
C PRO A 265 -25.28 7.50 -19.42
N ALA A 266 -24.56 8.45 -18.82
CA ALA A 266 -23.99 8.31 -17.48
C ALA A 266 -24.13 9.62 -16.69
N PHE A 267 -24.71 9.55 -15.49
CA PHE A 267 -24.65 10.64 -14.52
C PHE A 267 -23.79 10.21 -13.34
N SER A 268 -22.58 10.77 -13.27
CA SER A 268 -21.64 10.58 -12.19
C SER A 268 -21.82 11.68 -11.14
N ILE A 269 -21.98 11.31 -9.88
CA ILE A 269 -22.10 12.27 -8.77
C ILE A 269 -21.04 11.94 -7.73
N THR A 270 -20.37 12.94 -7.16
CA THR A 270 -19.54 12.74 -5.95
C THR A 270 -19.52 13.97 -5.05
N GLY A 271 -19.13 13.82 -3.79
CA GLY A 271 -18.87 14.94 -2.90
C GLY A 271 -17.40 15.26 -2.72
N TRP A 272 -17.07 16.50 -2.38
CA TRP A 272 -15.76 16.80 -1.77
C TRP A 272 -15.59 16.07 -0.42
N SER A 273 -16.71 15.69 0.23
CA SER A 273 -16.71 14.83 1.42
C SER A 273 -16.20 13.41 1.15
N SER A 274 -16.27 12.91 -0.08
CA SER A 274 -15.88 11.53 -0.44
C SER A 274 -14.35 11.35 -0.60
N LEU A 275 -13.59 12.36 -0.16
CA LEU A 275 -12.14 12.35 -0.06
C LEU A 275 -11.65 11.08 0.66
N ALA A 276 -10.54 10.51 0.20
CA ALA A 276 -9.98 9.26 0.74
C ALA A 276 -10.86 8.00 0.56
N LEU A 277 -11.95 8.07 -0.22
CA LEU A 277 -12.79 6.93 -0.63
C LEU A 277 -13.24 7.05 -2.11
N HIS A 278 -14.41 7.63 -2.40
CA HIS A 278 -15.07 7.58 -3.73
C HIS A 278 -14.74 8.74 -4.68
N LEU A 279 -14.22 9.86 -4.17
CA LEU A 279 -14.02 11.11 -4.92
C LEU A 279 -13.14 10.94 -6.17
N ARG A 280 -11.94 10.37 -5.98
CA ARG A 280 -10.95 10.15 -7.03
C ARG A 280 -11.50 9.25 -8.14
N GLY A 281 -12.10 8.12 -7.77
CA GLY A 281 -12.57 7.11 -8.72
C GLY A 281 -13.75 7.57 -9.56
N THR A 282 -14.71 8.27 -8.96
CA THR A 282 -15.87 8.80 -9.69
C THR A 282 -15.44 9.78 -10.80
N ILE A 283 -14.50 10.67 -10.49
CA ILE A 283 -13.95 11.63 -11.46
C ILE A 283 -13.11 10.93 -12.53
N ALA A 284 -12.25 9.98 -12.14
CA ALA A 284 -11.40 9.23 -13.07
C ALA A 284 -12.22 8.42 -14.09
N ALA A 285 -13.22 7.67 -13.61
CA ALA A 285 -14.13 6.91 -14.48
C ALA A 285 -14.88 7.84 -15.44
N TRP A 286 -15.48 8.94 -14.93
CA TRP A 286 -16.18 9.91 -15.77
C TRP A 286 -15.28 10.52 -16.85
N LYS A 287 -14.03 10.88 -16.51
CA LYS A 287 -13.04 11.37 -17.49
C LYS A 287 -12.84 10.34 -18.62
N GLY A 288 -12.76 9.04 -18.29
CA GLY A 288 -12.55 7.94 -19.23
C GLY A 288 -13.72 7.55 -20.14
N PHE A 289 -14.99 7.76 -19.72
CA PHE A 289 -16.17 7.36 -20.51
C PHE A 289 -16.20 7.99 -21.92
N GLN A 290 -16.61 7.22 -22.92
CA GLN A 290 -16.81 7.67 -24.31
C GLN A 290 -18.25 8.10 -24.62
N SER A 291 -19.12 8.09 -23.61
CA SER A 291 -20.52 8.52 -23.74
C SER A 291 -20.62 10.00 -24.10
N LYS A 292 -21.47 10.29 -25.09
CA LYS A 292 -21.84 11.67 -25.48
C LYS A 292 -22.77 12.34 -24.47
N ASN A 293 -23.46 11.54 -23.66
CA ASN A 293 -24.41 12.00 -22.64
C ASN A 293 -23.84 11.66 -21.25
N LYS A 294 -22.63 12.16 -20.97
CA LYS A 294 -21.99 12.03 -19.66
C LYS A 294 -22.03 13.34 -18.89
N TYR A 295 -22.46 13.26 -17.64
CA TYR A 295 -22.61 14.39 -16.74
C TYR A 295 -21.87 14.10 -15.44
N LEU A 296 -21.16 15.10 -14.90
CA LEU A 296 -20.50 15.06 -13.61
C LEU A 296 -21.07 16.15 -12.71
N TRP A 297 -21.56 15.79 -11.52
CA TRP A 297 -21.87 16.74 -10.46
C TRP A 297 -20.97 16.48 -9.26
N VAL A 298 -20.19 17.48 -8.83
CA VAL A 298 -19.40 17.41 -7.59
C VAL A 298 -19.98 18.36 -6.56
N HIS A 299 -20.44 17.86 -5.41
CA HIS A 299 -21.12 18.66 -4.39
C HIS A 299 -20.27 18.96 -3.15
N ALA A 300 -20.57 20.07 -2.47
CA ALA A 300 -19.97 20.44 -1.18
C ALA A 300 -20.73 19.86 0.04
N GLY A 301 -21.91 19.28 -0.18
CA GLY A 301 -22.66 18.56 0.86
C GLY A 301 -22.09 17.18 1.21
N ARG A 302 -22.76 16.51 2.15
CA ARG A 302 -22.49 15.11 2.55
C ARG A 302 -23.18 14.14 1.59
N GLU A 303 -22.47 13.10 1.13
CA GLU A 303 -22.94 12.02 0.23
C GLU A 303 -24.42 11.66 0.38
N TRP A 304 -24.81 11.02 1.49
CA TRP A 304 -26.19 10.54 1.66
C TRP A 304 -27.19 11.69 1.88
N ALA A 305 -26.78 12.80 2.52
CA ALA A 305 -27.64 13.96 2.67
C ALA A 305 -28.01 14.59 1.32
N VAL A 306 -27.06 14.68 0.37
CA VAL A 306 -27.33 15.19 -0.98
C VAL A 306 -28.13 14.17 -1.79
N TYR A 307 -27.81 12.87 -1.69
CA TYR A 307 -28.57 11.80 -2.35
C TYR A 307 -30.07 11.83 -2.01
N TYR A 308 -30.42 11.98 -0.74
CA TYR A 308 -31.83 12.02 -0.30
C TYR A 308 -32.45 13.42 -0.30
N SER A 309 -31.68 14.48 -0.59
CA SER A 309 -32.21 15.85 -0.67
C SER A 309 -33.24 16.02 -1.80
N ASP A 310 -34.16 16.97 -1.64
CA ASP A 310 -35.17 17.29 -2.66
C ASP A 310 -34.52 17.63 -4.03
N LEU A 311 -33.36 18.31 -4.01
CA LEU A 311 -32.56 18.58 -5.21
C LEU A 311 -31.94 17.30 -5.80
N GLY A 312 -31.33 16.46 -4.97
CA GLY A 312 -30.74 15.19 -5.38
C GLY A 312 -31.76 14.29 -6.04
N GLN A 313 -32.88 14.01 -5.35
CA GLN A 313 -33.96 13.18 -5.88
C GLN A 313 -34.56 13.77 -7.18
N LYS A 314 -34.74 15.10 -7.26
CA LYS A 314 -35.20 15.75 -8.49
C LYS A 314 -34.23 15.50 -9.66
N ARG A 315 -32.92 15.66 -9.46
CA ARG A 315 -31.92 15.43 -10.51
C ARG A 315 -31.84 13.97 -10.93
N GLN A 316 -31.87 13.03 -9.98
CA GLN A 316 -31.90 11.60 -10.27
C GLN A 316 -33.11 11.24 -11.15
N LYS A 317 -34.32 11.71 -10.76
CA LYS A 317 -35.55 11.52 -11.51
C LYS A 317 -35.46 12.11 -12.93
N ALA A 318 -34.96 13.35 -13.07
CA ALA A 318 -34.83 14.01 -14.37
C ALA A 318 -33.92 13.25 -15.34
N PHE A 319 -32.82 12.66 -14.85
CA PHE A 319 -31.93 11.79 -15.64
C PHE A 319 -32.59 10.48 -16.05
N TRP A 320 -33.23 9.77 -15.11
CA TRP A 320 -33.89 8.52 -15.45
C TRP A 320 -35.08 8.72 -16.39
N ASP A 321 -35.91 9.73 -16.17
CA ASP A 321 -37.04 10.03 -17.07
C ASP A 321 -36.55 10.36 -18.49
N ARG A 322 -35.39 11.03 -18.59
CA ARG A 322 -34.77 11.37 -19.88
C ARG A 322 -34.35 10.14 -20.69
N PHE A 323 -33.66 9.20 -20.06
CA PHE A 323 -33.01 8.09 -20.77
C PHE A 323 -33.79 6.77 -20.71
N LEU A 324 -34.48 6.47 -19.60
CA LEU A 324 -35.25 5.24 -19.43
C LEU A 324 -36.71 5.36 -19.91
N LYS A 325 -37.31 6.56 -19.86
CA LYS A 325 -38.67 6.82 -20.39
C LYS A 325 -38.69 7.63 -21.69
N GLY A 326 -37.55 8.17 -22.12
CA GLY A 326 -37.44 8.98 -23.34
C GLY A 326 -38.16 10.33 -23.28
N GLN A 327 -38.42 10.85 -22.08
CA GLN A 327 -39.10 12.13 -21.88
C GLN A 327 -38.12 13.30 -22.07
N HIS A 328 -38.59 14.47 -22.50
CA HIS A 328 -37.79 15.69 -22.42
C HIS A 328 -37.78 16.19 -20.97
N THR A 329 -36.59 16.50 -20.44
CA THR A 329 -36.36 17.02 -19.08
C THR A 329 -35.26 18.07 -19.12
N GLU A 330 -35.00 18.74 -18.00
CA GLU A 330 -33.90 19.73 -17.89
C GLU A 330 -32.50 19.17 -18.23
N VAL A 331 -32.35 17.85 -18.31
CA VAL A 331 -31.09 17.16 -18.68
C VAL A 331 -30.65 17.46 -20.10
N ASP A 332 -31.58 17.79 -21.01
CA ASP A 332 -31.26 18.23 -22.38
C ASP A 332 -30.45 19.57 -22.37
N ASP A 333 -30.55 20.37 -21.29
CA ASP A 333 -29.87 21.66 -21.11
C ASP A 333 -28.70 21.61 -20.09
N TRP A 334 -28.49 20.47 -19.41
CA TRP A 334 -27.44 20.33 -18.37
C TRP A 334 -26.04 20.57 -18.93
N LYS A 335 -25.17 21.14 -18.09
CA LYS A 335 -23.74 21.20 -18.40
C LYS A 335 -23.10 19.82 -18.17
N PRO A 336 -22.12 19.39 -18.99
CA PRO A 336 -21.42 18.12 -18.77
C PRO A 336 -20.69 18.02 -17.43
N ILE A 337 -20.38 19.17 -16.81
CA ILE A 337 -19.78 19.27 -15.48
C ILE A 337 -20.46 20.41 -14.70
N GLU A 338 -20.83 20.14 -13.46
CA GLU A 338 -21.21 21.12 -12.44
C GLU A 338 -20.41 20.84 -11.16
N LEU A 339 -19.72 21.84 -10.62
CA LEU A 339 -18.89 21.72 -9.42
C LEU A 339 -19.32 22.77 -8.39
N ASP A 340 -19.66 22.35 -7.17
CA ASP A 340 -19.82 23.24 -6.04
C ASP A 340 -18.44 23.77 -5.61
N VAL A 341 -18.26 25.09 -5.59
CA VAL A 341 -17.02 25.75 -5.19
C VAL A 341 -17.07 26.06 -3.68
N ARG A 342 -16.02 25.74 -2.90
CA ARG A 342 -15.96 25.98 -1.42
C ARG A 342 -15.63 27.46 -1.05
N GLU A 343 -16.33 28.35 -1.76
CA GLU A 343 -16.51 29.82 -1.94
C GLU A 343 -15.59 31.03 -1.55
N THR A 344 -14.34 31.15 -2.00
CA THR A 344 -13.48 32.34 -1.70
C THR A 344 -12.35 32.65 -2.78
N CYS A 345 -12.64 33.22 -3.97
CA CYS A 345 -11.88 32.96 -5.26
C CYS A 345 -11.05 34.07 -6.03
N ALA A 346 -9.87 33.67 -6.56
CA ALA A 346 -8.87 34.25 -7.56
C ALA A 346 -8.02 35.55 -7.28
N GLN A 347 -6.73 35.56 -6.84
CA GLN A 347 -5.40 35.31 -7.50
C GLN A 347 -4.15 35.39 -6.53
N ALA A 348 -2.94 34.90 -6.91
CA ALA A 348 -1.65 34.85 -6.14
C ALA A 348 -0.39 35.46 -6.87
N SER A 349 0.85 35.33 -6.32
CA SER A 349 2.11 35.97 -6.80
C SER A 349 3.31 35.00 -7.01
N THR A 350 4.33 35.41 -7.80
CA THR A 350 5.42 34.53 -8.33
C THR A 350 6.85 34.89 -7.91
N THR A 351 7.62 33.91 -7.41
CA THR A 351 9.11 33.84 -7.42
C THR A 351 9.58 32.39 -7.27
N ARG A 352 10.90 32.14 -7.44
CA ARG A 352 11.59 30.87 -7.12
C ARG A 352 12.63 31.13 -6.03
N PRO A 353 12.88 30.19 -5.09
CA PRO A 353 13.98 30.30 -4.14
C PRO A 353 15.33 30.22 -4.87
N SER A 354 16.29 31.06 -4.47
CA SER A 354 17.63 31.10 -5.05
C SER A 354 18.68 30.29 -4.27
N GLU A 355 18.34 29.74 -3.10
CA GLU A 355 19.25 28.99 -2.23
C GLU A 355 18.61 27.69 -1.75
N ALA A 356 19.43 26.65 -1.57
CA ALA A 356 18.97 25.32 -1.14
C ALA A 356 18.82 25.26 0.39
N ALA A 357 17.60 24.95 0.86
CA ALA A 357 17.30 24.72 2.27
C ALA A 357 16.55 23.39 2.46
N SER A 358 16.76 22.74 3.60
CA SER A 358 16.12 21.46 3.96
C SER A 358 15.55 21.52 5.37
N VAL A 359 14.37 20.90 5.57
CA VAL A 359 13.64 20.89 6.84
C VAL A 359 13.41 19.44 7.26
N SER A 360 13.44 19.12 8.55
CA SER A 360 13.43 17.72 9.04
C SER A 360 12.23 17.45 9.95
N PHE A 361 11.66 16.24 9.87
CA PHE A 361 10.74 15.71 10.88
C PHE A 361 11.06 14.25 11.25
N SER A 362 10.55 13.82 12.41
CA SER A 362 10.70 12.46 12.92
C SER A 362 9.43 11.66 12.60
N SER A 363 9.44 10.85 11.54
CA SER A 363 8.21 10.30 10.93
C SER A 363 7.38 9.36 11.83
N HIS A 364 7.99 8.83 12.89
CA HIS A 364 7.40 7.92 13.86
C HIS A 364 6.76 8.64 15.08
N LEU A 365 6.80 9.97 15.13
CA LEU A 365 6.23 10.78 16.21
C LEU A 365 4.98 11.52 15.72
N THR A 366 3.85 11.33 16.42
CA THR A 366 2.54 11.95 16.11
C THR A 366 2.49 13.48 16.25
N ASP A 367 3.50 14.09 16.85
CA ASP A 367 3.66 15.53 17.04
C ASP A 367 4.75 16.15 16.13
N SER A 368 5.36 15.35 15.24
CA SER A 368 6.44 15.80 14.36
C SER A 368 5.97 15.91 12.91
N SER A 369 5.87 17.15 12.44
CA SER A 369 5.54 17.49 11.05
C SER A 369 6.44 18.64 10.55
N VAL A 370 6.55 18.76 9.24
CA VAL A 370 7.04 19.97 8.57
C VAL A 370 5.88 20.67 7.91
N HIS A 371 5.85 22.00 7.95
CA HIS A 371 4.82 22.76 7.29
C HIS A 371 5.33 24.04 6.63
N TRP A 372 4.51 24.51 5.72
CA TRP A 372 4.80 25.54 4.73
C TRP A 372 3.55 26.40 4.58
N SER A 373 3.66 27.71 4.81
CA SER A 373 2.50 28.62 4.76
C SER A 373 2.62 29.72 3.70
N HIS A 374 1.53 29.94 2.95
CA HIS A 374 1.36 31.04 2.00
C HIS A 374 0.06 31.79 2.31
N THR A 375 0.15 33.06 2.69
CA THR A 375 -1.00 33.95 2.93
C THR A 375 -1.35 34.70 1.66
N PHE A 376 -2.60 34.61 1.21
CA PHE A 376 -3.00 35.17 -0.07
C PHE A 376 -3.25 36.68 -0.01
N ALA A 377 -2.58 37.44 -0.88
CA ALA A 377 -2.72 38.90 -0.99
C ALA A 377 -4.02 39.35 -1.71
N SER A 378 -4.73 38.40 -2.33
CA SER A 378 -6.11 38.53 -2.81
C SER A 378 -6.78 37.17 -2.71
N ARG A 379 -8.09 37.11 -2.47
CA ARG A 379 -8.83 35.85 -2.37
C ARG A 379 -8.55 34.94 -3.58
N THR A 380 -8.27 33.64 -3.43
CA THR A 380 -7.66 32.75 -4.44
C THR A 380 -8.42 31.42 -4.58
N GLU A 381 -8.65 30.94 -5.81
CA GLU A 381 -9.29 29.64 -6.08
C GLU A 381 -8.28 28.62 -6.59
N ILE A 382 -8.37 27.39 -6.07
CA ILE A 382 -7.66 26.21 -6.51
C ILE A 382 -8.69 25.08 -6.71
N THR A 383 -9.02 24.83 -7.97
CA THR A 383 -10.06 23.90 -8.41
C THR A 383 -9.49 22.94 -9.44
N GLY A 384 -9.41 21.66 -9.09
CA GLY A 384 -8.96 20.61 -10.00
C GLY A 384 -8.13 19.51 -9.34
N ASP A 385 -7.28 18.88 -10.14
CA ASP A 385 -6.23 17.97 -9.70
C ASP A 385 -5.04 18.78 -9.14
N SER A 386 -4.21 18.22 -8.27
CA SER A 386 -3.04 18.92 -7.72
C SER A 386 -1.93 17.94 -7.32
N SER A 387 -0.68 18.41 -7.33
CA SER A 387 0.46 17.58 -6.94
C SER A 387 1.52 18.34 -6.16
N LEU A 388 2.25 17.60 -5.32
CA LEU A 388 3.33 18.13 -4.52
C LEU A 388 4.64 17.42 -4.87
N LYS A 389 5.61 18.15 -5.42
CA LYS A 389 6.96 17.66 -5.65
C LYS A 389 7.85 17.93 -4.44
N LEU A 390 8.46 16.87 -3.91
CA LEU A 390 9.37 16.91 -2.78
C LEU A 390 10.69 16.24 -3.13
N PHE A 391 11.78 16.77 -2.60
CA PHE A 391 13.02 16.02 -2.44
C PHE A 391 13.06 15.44 -1.03
N ILE A 392 13.11 14.10 -0.94
CA ILE A 392 13.00 13.34 0.31
C ILE A 392 14.29 12.59 0.57
N GLN A 393 14.77 12.63 1.81
CA GLN A 393 15.91 11.85 2.28
C GLN A 393 15.56 11.11 3.57
N ALA A 394 15.62 9.79 3.55
CA ALA A 394 15.41 8.96 4.74
C ALA A 394 16.74 8.65 5.43
N MET A 395 16.86 8.94 6.73
CA MET A 395 18.13 8.83 7.45
C MET A 395 18.32 7.51 8.21
N GLY A 396 17.25 6.74 8.46
CA GLY A 396 17.28 5.58 9.36
C GLY A 396 16.53 4.32 8.89
N TYR A 397 15.87 4.37 7.74
CA TYR A 397 15.08 3.26 7.18
C TYR A 397 15.05 3.38 5.65
N PRO A 398 15.01 2.27 4.86
CA PRO A 398 15.08 2.32 3.40
C PRO A 398 13.77 2.72 2.69
N ASP A 399 12.80 3.27 3.43
CA ASP A 399 11.52 3.75 2.90
C ASP A 399 10.96 4.85 3.82
N ALA A 400 9.91 5.55 3.38
CA ALA A 400 9.14 6.46 4.20
C ALA A 400 7.68 6.52 3.70
N ASP A 401 6.72 6.58 4.63
CA ASP A 401 5.33 6.90 4.29
C ASP A 401 5.10 8.40 4.48
N LEU A 402 4.64 9.07 3.42
CA LEU A 402 4.29 10.48 3.42
C LEU A 402 2.78 10.64 3.48
N TYR A 403 2.35 11.44 4.45
CA TYR A 403 0.99 11.93 4.58
C TYR A 403 1.04 13.44 4.36
N VAL A 404 0.28 13.92 3.38
CA VAL A 404 0.28 15.32 2.95
C VAL A 404 -1.11 15.90 3.11
N ALA A 405 -1.22 17.10 3.68
CA ALA A 405 -2.47 17.85 3.75
C ALA A 405 -2.27 19.30 3.32
N VAL A 406 -3.20 19.82 2.52
CA VAL A 406 -3.33 21.25 2.25
C VAL A 406 -4.40 21.79 3.19
N GLN A 407 -4.00 22.48 4.24
CA GLN A 407 -4.88 23.11 5.22
C GLN A 407 -5.28 24.52 4.77
N LYS A 408 -6.51 24.91 5.08
CA LYS A 408 -6.97 26.29 4.98
C LYS A 408 -6.98 26.90 6.37
N LEU A 409 -6.27 28.01 6.57
CA LEU A 409 -6.35 28.80 7.80
C LEU A 409 -7.10 30.09 7.52
N ASP A 410 -7.97 30.49 8.44
CA ASP A 410 -8.60 31.81 8.40
C ASP A 410 -7.60 32.93 8.75
N ARG A 411 -8.09 34.17 8.79
CA ARG A 411 -7.29 35.37 9.11
C ARG A 411 -6.74 35.38 10.54
N ASP A 412 -7.34 34.62 11.45
CA ASP A 412 -6.92 34.45 12.84
C ASP A 412 -6.02 33.19 13.01
N GLY A 413 -5.62 32.57 11.91
CA GLY A 413 -4.75 31.39 11.85
C GLY A 413 -5.43 30.07 12.23
N GLN A 414 -6.75 30.04 12.39
CA GLN A 414 -7.50 28.84 12.77
C GLN A 414 -7.75 27.94 11.57
N HIS A 415 -7.63 26.62 11.75
CA HIS A 415 -7.83 25.64 10.68
C HIS A 415 -9.32 25.51 10.32
N VAL A 416 -9.67 25.95 9.10
CA VAL A 416 -10.97 25.75 8.49
C VAL A 416 -11.06 24.30 7.98
N GLN A 417 -11.83 23.49 8.69
CA GLN A 417 -12.02 22.06 8.41
C GLN A 417 -13.26 21.80 7.54
N PHE A 418 -13.21 20.70 6.80
CA PHE A 418 -14.24 20.22 5.88
C PHE A 418 -14.71 18.80 6.25
N TYR A 419 -15.82 18.36 5.65
CA TYR A 419 -16.28 16.98 5.78
C TYR A 419 -15.27 15.98 5.18
N ASN A 420 -15.04 14.88 5.89
CA ASN A 420 -14.32 13.70 5.43
C ASN A 420 -15.30 12.59 4.97
N GLN A 421 -14.78 11.40 4.61
CA GLN A 421 -15.58 10.25 4.20
C GLN A 421 -16.41 9.59 5.32
N THR A 422 -16.16 9.89 6.60
CA THR A 422 -17.06 9.53 7.71
C THR A 422 -18.06 10.64 8.04
N GLN A 423 -18.09 11.70 7.22
CA GLN A 423 -18.97 12.86 7.33
C GLN A 423 -18.84 13.61 8.66
N VAL A 424 -17.62 13.57 9.20
CA VAL A 424 -17.13 14.39 10.31
C VAL A 424 -16.37 15.59 9.74
N VAL A 425 -16.50 16.75 10.39
CA VAL A 425 -15.74 17.96 10.02
C VAL A 425 -14.34 17.86 10.64
N GLU A 426 -13.45 17.14 9.96
CA GLU A 426 -12.03 17.01 10.38
C GLU A 426 -11.03 17.14 9.22
N ALA A 427 -11.46 17.09 7.96
CA ALA A 427 -10.57 17.08 6.80
C ALA A 427 -10.03 18.47 6.45
N SER A 428 -8.73 18.54 6.14
CA SER A 428 -8.12 19.62 5.35
C SER A 428 -8.65 19.70 3.91
N ALA A 429 -8.34 20.79 3.20
CA ALA A 429 -8.86 21.10 1.86
C ALA A 429 -8.53 20.02 0.79
N MET A 430 -7.30 19.51 0.83
CA MET A 430 -6.79 18.39 0.01
C MET A 430 -5.94 17.48 0.89
N HIS A 431 -5.85 16.21 0.51
CA HIS A 431 -4.93 15.24 1.11
C HIS A 431 -4.23 14.43 0.02
N GLY A 432 -3.02 13.97 0.31
CA GLY A 432 -2.24 13.07 -0.54
C GLY A 432 -1.44 12.08 0.28
N TRP A 433 -1.11 10.94 -0.34
CA TRP A 433 -0.38 9.84 0.28
C TRP A 433 0.61 9.25 -0.69
N LEU A 434 1.83 8.97 -0.23
CA LEU A 434 2.82 8.24 -1.01
C LEU A 434 3.79 7.49 -0.10
N ARG A 435 3.91 6.19 -0.31
CA ARG A 435 5.08 5.41 0.14
C ARG A 435 6.24 5.71 -0.81
N VAL A 436 7.34 6.23 -0.31
CA VAL A 436 8.43 6.76 -1.15
C VAL A 436 9.06 5.69 -2.04
N SER A 437 9.11 4.42 -1.61
CA SER A 437 9.55 3.32 -2.48
C SER A 437 8.61 3.04 -3.66
N HIS A 438 7.38 3.56 -3.65
CA HIS A 438 6.39 3.43 -4.73
C HIS A 438 6.38 4.62 -5.71
N ARG A 439 7.32 5.58 -5.60
CA ARG A 439 7.42 6.83 -6.39
C ARG A 439 7.57 6.70 -7.91
N GLU A 440 7.61 5.48 -8.46
CA GLU A 440 7.78 5.30 -9.90
C GLU A 440 6.52 5.71 -10.66
N LYS A 441 6.65 6.76 -11.48
CA LYS A 441 5.56 7.28 -12.30
C LYS A 441 5.35 6.48 -13.58
N ASP A 442 4.10 6.40 -13.99
CA ASP A 442 3.68 6.12 -15.36
C ASP A 442 3.74 7.45 -16.11
N GLU A 443 4.81 7.71 -16.86
CA GLU A 443 4.98 8.97 -17.60
C GLU A 443 3.98 9.14 -18.76
N ALA A 444 3.29 8.08 -19.19
CA ALA A 444 2.25 8.16 -20.23
C ALA A 444 0.87 8.50 -19.64
N ALA A 445 0.59 8.05 -18.41
CA ALA A 445 -0.65 8.37 -17.70
C ALA A 445 -0.57 9.67 -16.86
N SER A 446 0.64 10.05 -16.41
CA SER A 446 0.87 11.25 -15.58
C SER A 446 0.73 12.56 -16.36
N ARG A 447 0.32 13.62 -15.66
CA ARG A 447 0.21 15.00 -16.17
C ARG A 447 0.61 15.99 -15.07
N PRO A 448 0.91 17.27 -15.37
CA PRO A 448 1.06 18.30 -14.34
C PRO A 448 -0.13 18.31 -13.39
N GLY A 449 0.12 18.33 -12.07
CA GLY A 449 -0.93 18.21 -11.05
C GLY A 449 -1.55 16.81 -10.90
N ARG A 450 -1.18 15.83 -11.73
CA ARG A 450 -1.76 14.48 -11.72
C ARG A 450 -0.70 13.39 -11.95
N PRO A 451 0.17 13.11 -10.96
CA PRO A 451 1.08 11.97 -11.01
C PRO A 451 0.29 10.66 -10.93
N VAL A 452 0.58 9.73 -11.83
CA VAL A 452 0.07 8.35 -11.80
C VAL A 452 1.23 7.44 -11.48
N HIS A 453 1.13 6.70 -10.38
CA HIS A 453 2.19 5.77 -9.95
C HIS A 453 1.95 4.35 -10.49
N LEU A 454 3.00 3.74 -11.04
CA LEU A 454 2.97 2.38 -11.56
C LEU A 454 2.71 1.35 -10.44
N HIS A 455 3.36 1.55 -9.28
CA HIS A 455 3.33 0.61 -8.15
C HIS A 455 3.74 -0.83 -8.50
N GLN A 456 4.57 -1.04 -9.53
CA GLN A 456 4.98 -2.36 -10.00
C GLN A 456 6.21 -2.93 -9.28
N ARG A 457 7.08 -2.07 -8.73
CA ARG A 457 8.24 -2.46 -7.94
C ARG A 457 8.53 -1.42 -6.84
N ARG A 458 9.27 -1.82 -5.81
CA ARG A 458 9.83 -0.90 -4.80
C ARG A 458 11.19 -0.36 -5.24
N GLN A 459 11.28 0.96 -5.36
CA GLN A 459 12.53 1.70 -5.47
C GLN A 459 13.03 2.06 -4.07
N TRP A 460 13.63 1.11 -3.37
CA TRP A 460 14.14 1.33 -2.02
C TRP A 460 15.10 2.54 -1.94
N LEU A 461 15.10 3.21 -0.79
CA LEU A 461 16.03 4.31 -0.47
C LEU A 461 17.29 3.73 0.14
N ARG A 462 18.47 4.25 -0.22
CA ARG A 462 19.64 4.10 0.65
C ARG A 462 19.57 5.17 1.74
N PRO A 463 20.06 4.89 2.95
CA PRO A 463 20.19 5.92 3.97
C PRO A 463 20.97 7.13 3.43
N CYS A 464 20.43 8.33 3.60
CA CYS A 464 20.96 9.59 3.07
C CYS A 464 20.84 9.83 1.56
N ASP A 465 20.24 8.94 0.75
CA ASP A 465 19.89 9.28 -0.65
C ASP A 465 18.78 10.34 -0.66
N VAL A 466 18.95 11.40 -1.45
CA VAL A 466 17.89 12.37 -1.77
C VAL A 466 17.18 11.90 -3.04
N VAL A 467 15.88 11.66 -2.98
CA VAL A 467 15.06 11.28 -4.15
C VAL A 467 13.96 12.31 -4.41
N GLU A 468 13.66 12.55 -5.68
CA GLU A 468 12.44 13.28 -6.07
C GLU A 468 11.22 12.36 -5.93
N VAL A 469 10.13 12.90 -5.39
CA VAL A 469 8.81 12.27 -5.39
C VAL A 469 7.74 13.29 -5.79
N GLU A 470 6.65 12.83 -6.38
CA GLU A 470 5.50 13.68 -6.71
C GLU A 470 4.22 13.07 -6.11
N VAL A 471 3.70 13.65 -5.03
CA VAL A 471 2.53 13.13 -4.33
C VAL A 471 1.24 13.58 -5.02
N GLU A 472 0.34 12.63 -5.33
CA GLU A 472 -1.02 12.93 -5.81
C GLU A 472 -1.81 13.59 -4.66
N LEU A 473 -2.18 14.86 -4.81
CA LEU A 473 -3.17 15.50 -3.96
C LEU A 473 -4.54 15.25 -4.59
N TRP A 474 -5.46 14.67 -3.82
CA TRP A 474 -6.78 14.31 -4.35
C TRP A 474 -7.59 15.56 -4.73
N PRO A 475 -8.48 15.47 -5.74
CA PRO A 475 -9.17 16.61 -6.31
C PRO A 475 -9.89 17.48 -5.28
N SER A 476 -9.91 18.78 -5.53
CA SER A 476 -10.51 19.76 -4.65
C SER A 476 -11.01 20.94 -5.47
N SER A 477 -12.18 21.49 -5.13
CA SER A 477 -12.45 22.91 -5.33
C SER A 477 -12.37 23.59 -3.97
N THR A 478 -11.20 24.15 -3.65
CA THR A 478 -10.99 24.96 -2.44
C THR A 478 -10.43 26.31 -2.82
N VAL A 479 -10.61 27.23 -1.91
CA VAL A 479 -10.78 28.63 -2.18
C VAL A 479 -10.30 29.28 -0.86
N TRP A 480 -9.62 30.42 -0.92
CA TRP A 480 -9.08 31.17 0.24
C TRP A 480 -9.38 32.67 0.11
N GLU A 481 -9.87 33.37 1.13
CA GLU A 481 -10.03 34.83 1.11
C GLU A 481 -8.71 35.61 1.21
N GLU A 482 -8.75 36.90 0.91
CA GLU A 482 -7.62 37.81 1.17
C GLU A 482 -7.23 37.74 2.65
N GLY A 483 -5.94 37.53 2.94
CA GLY A 483 -5.41 37.37 4.29
C GLY A 483 -5.62 35.97 4.90
N GLU A 484 -6.33 35.06 4.23
CA GLU A 484 -6.34 33.64 4.61
C GLU A 484 -5.08 32.93 4.10
N THR A 485 -4.76 31.79 4.73
CA THR A 485 -3.47 31.11 4.51
C THR A 485 -3.68 29.67 4.05
N LEU A 486 -2.99 29.28 2.97
CA LEU A 486 -2.73 27.88 2.64
C LEU A 486 -1.58 27.41 3.52
N ARG A 487 -1.80 26.40 4.36
CA ARG A 487 -0.71 25.69 5.05
C ARG A 487 -0.60 24.28 4.48
N LEU A 488 0.46 24.02 3.73
CA LEU A 488 0.86 22.69 3.34
C LEU A 488 1.57 22.02 4.53
N VAL A 489 1.13 20.81 4.90
CA VAL A 489 1.72 20.01 5.99
C VAL A 489 2.14 18.65 5.44
N VAL A 490 3.35 18.20 5.79
CA VAL A 490 3.86 16.85 5.49
C VAL A 490 4.29 16.20 6.80
N GLN A 491 3.82 14.98 7.04
CA GLN A 491 4.09 14.20 8.26
C GLN A 491 4.10 12.70 7.97
N GLY A 492 4.45 11.89 8.98
CA GLY A 492 4.60 10.43 8.84
C GLY A 492 3.38 9.60 9.19
N HIS A 493 2.25 10.22 9.55
CA HIS A 493 1.05 9.53 10.03
C HIS A 493 -0.22 10.18 9.50
N SER A 494 -1.36 9.50 9.64
CA SER A 494 -2.66 10.04 9.25
C SER A 494 -2.97 11.36 9.96
N PHE A 495 -3.58 12.29 9.22
CA PHE A 495 -4.19 13.51 9.75
C PHE A 495 -5.53 13.25 10.43
N PHE A 496 -6.20 12.15 10.08
CA PHE A 496 -7.48 11.78 10.68
C PHE A 496 -7.25 11.28 12.11
N THR A 497 -7.83 11.99 13.08
CA THR A 497 -7.71 11.72 14.51
C THR A 497 -8.67 10.64 15.01
N ASP A 498 -9.66 10.27 14.20
CA ASP A 498 -10.67 9.28 14.56
C ASP A 498 -10.09 7.87 14.69
N THR A 499 -10.58 7.15 15.69
CA THR A 499 -10.35 5.71 15.89
C THR A 499 -11.18 4.84 14.93
N SER A 500 -12.11 5.44 14.18
CA SER A 500 -12.93 4.78 13.17
C SER A 500 -12.10 3.93 12.21
N PRO A 501 -12.52 2.68 11.95
CA PRO A 501 -11.82 1.81 11.01
C PRO A 501 -11.87 2.31 9.56
N VAL A 502 -12.74 3.29 9.26
CA VAL A 502 -12.91 3.86 7.91
C VAL A 502 -11.85 4.91 7.57
N THR A 503 -11.36 5.66 8.57
CA THR A 503 -10.36 6.74 8.42
C THR A 503 -8.97 6.35 8.94
N ASN A 504 -8.87 5.36 9.82
CA ASN A 504 -7.61 4.96 10.46
C ASN A 504 -6.65 4.25 9.48
N ARG A 505 -5.67 5.01 9.00
CA ARG A 505 -4.56 4.57 8.12
C ARG A 505 -3.23 4.36 8.87
N ASN A 506 -3.22 4.40 10.21
CA ASN A 506 -1.98 4.34 11.01
C ASN A 506 -1.49 2.91 11.26
N ALA A 507 -2.42 1.95 11.35
CA ALA A 507 -2.17 0.58 11.83
C ALA A 507 -1.12 -0.24 11.05
N ASN A 508 -0.79 0.15 9.81
CA ASN A 508 0.20 -0.54 8.95
C ASN A 508 1.11 0.44 8.18
N SER A 509 1.30 1.65 8.71
CA SER A 509 2.33 2.55 8.21
C SER A 509 3.72 2.03 8.62
N HIS A 510 4.71 2.12 7.73
CA HIS A 510 6.11 1.80 8.06
C HIS A 510 6.66 2.70 9.20
N ASN A 511 5.96 3.81 9.49
CA ASN A 511 6.30 4.76 10.54
C ASN A 511 5.81 4.33 11.94
N TYR A 512 4.79 3.46 12.09
CA TYR A 512 4.21 3.09 13.40
C TYR A 512 4.29 1.60 13.79
N GLY A 513 4.82 0.72 12.93
CA GLY A 513 4.75 -0.72 13.18
C GLY A 513 5.91 -1.57 12.66
N GLU A 514 7.14 -1.34 13.16
CA GLU A 514 8.17 -2.40 13.35
C GLU A 514 9.46 -1.90 14.05
N ASN A 515 9.66 -0.59 14.19
CA ASN A 515 10.86 -0.03 14.85
C ASN A 515 10.60 0.38 16.30
N GLN A 516 10.80 -0.55 17.25
CA GLN A 516 10.94 -0.21 18.67
C GLN A 516 12.19 0.64 18.92
N GLY A 517 12.06 1.97 18.82
CA GLY A 517 13.09 2.93 19.25
C GLY A 517 14.19 3.27 18.24
N LYS A 518 14.02 2.98 16.94
CA LYS A 518 14.89 3.55 15.90
C LYS A 518 14.25 4.80 15.30
N VAL A 519 14.92 5.93 15.51
CA VAL A 519 14.50 7.26 15.08
C VAL A 519 14.55 7.37 13.56
N ALA A 520 13.43 7.11 12.88
CA ALA A 520 13.26 7.48 11.49
C ALA A 520 13.10 9.01 11.41
N ARG A 521 14.16 9.70 10.98
CA ARG A 521 14.13 11.11 10.54
C ARG A 521 14.08 11.16 9.03
N ALA A 522 13.18 11.98 8.51
CA ALA A 522 13.09 12.33 7.10
C ALA A 522 13.45 13.81 6.95
N ASN A 523 14.42 14.10 6.08
CA ASN A 523 14.67 15.47 5.62
C ASN A 523 13.85 15.69 4.35
N VAL A 524 13.17 16.82 4.27
CA VAL A 524 12.31 17.22 3.16
C VAL A 524 12.71 18.61 2.70
N ALA A 525 12.92 18.76 1.40
CA ALA A 525 12.91 20.04 0.74
C ALA A 525 11.74 20.04 -0.25
N ALA A 526 10.73 20.88 0.00
CA ALA A 526 9.69 21.16 -0.98
C ALA A 526 10.28 22.06 -2.08
N SER A 527 10.14 21.65 -3.34
CA SER A 527 10.70 22.37 -4.49
C SER A 527 9.64 23.00 -5.38
N GLU A 528 8.47 22.37 -5.50
CA GLU A 528 7.40 22.80 -6.39
C GLU A 528 6.05 22.23 -5.93
N VAL A 529 5.08 23.10 -5.66
CA VAL A 529 3.67 22.72 -5.46
C VAL A 529 2.91 23.08 -6.74
N THR A 530 2.34 22.10 -7.44
CA THR A 530 1.53 22.34 -8.64
C THR A 530 0.06 22.36 -8.27
N LEU A 531 -0.56 23.54 -8.36
CA LEU A 531 -1.96 23.76 -8.02
C LEU A 531 -2.73 24.22 -9.27
N GLU A 532 -3.87 23.58 -9.55
CA GLU A 532 -4.75 23.94 -10.67
C GLU A 532 -5.64 25.12 -10.26
N SER A 533 -5.34 26.32 -10.75
CA SER A 533 -6.03 27.57 -10.37
C SER A 533 -6.83 28.15 -11.53
N HIS A 534 -8.12 28.45 -11.31
CA HIS A 534 -8.95 29.17 -12.27
C HIS A 534 -9.15 30.64 -11.85
N ASP A 535 -8.54 31.58 -12.58
CA ASP A 535 -8.81 33.01 -12.44
C ASP A 535 -10.08 33.41 -13.21
N LYS A 536 -11.24 33.38 -12.52
CA LYS A 536 -12.47 33.98 -13.05
C LYS A 536 -12.47 35.50 -12.84
N ARG A 537 -11.77 36.22 -13.72
CA ARG A 537 -12.13 37.62 -13.98
C ARG A 537 -13.55 37.64 -14.53
N LEU A 538 -14.42 38.41 -13.87
CA LEU A 538 -15.81 38.59 -14.27
C LEU A 538 -15.87 39.05 -15.73
N ALA A 539 -16.54 38.26 -16.57
CA ALA A 539 -16.72 38.54 -17.99
C ALA A 539 -17.78 39.66 -18.17
N ASP A 540 -17.34 40.90 -18.02
CA ASP A 540 -18.11 42.10 -18.33
C ASP A 540 -17.28 43.05 -19.21
N SER A 541 -17.01 42.64 -20.45
CA SER A 541 -16.87 43.52 -21.63
C SER A 541 -16.59 42.75 -22.93
N ASP A 542 -17.06 43.32 -24.03
CA ASP A 542 -17.01 42.77 -25.39
C ASP A 542 -15.60 42.49 -25.95
N LYS A 543 -15.52 41.43 -26.77
CA LYS A 543 -14.48 41.11 -27.79
C LYS A 543 -13.05 40.82 -27.31
N CYS A 544 -12.61 39.58 -27.53
CA CYS A 544 -11.60 39.26 -28.55
C CYS A 544 -11.58 37.75 -28.85
N GLU A 545 -11.32 37.40 -30.12
CA GLU A 545 -10.97 36.03 -30.51
C GLU A 545 -9.47 35.79 -30.24
N GLY A 546 -9.14 34.64 -29.65
CA GLY A 546 -7.74 34.25 -29.37
C GLY A 546 -7.67 32.88 -28.71
N ASN A 547 -6.69 32.06 -29.09
CA ASN A 547 -6.54 30.68 -28.61
C ASN A 547 -6.36 30.63 -27.08
N GLY A 548 -7.03 29.68 -26.43
CA GLY A 548 -6.87 29.42 -25.00
C GLY A 548 -5.61 28.62 -24.71
N ASP A 549 -4.76 29.15 -23.82
CA ASP A 549 -3.69 28.44 -23.14
C ASP A 549 -4.15 28.13 -21.70
N GLU A 550 -4.04 26.88 -21.26
CA GLU A 550 -4.37 26.46 -19.89
C GLU A 550 -3.18 26.76 -18.96
N GLY A 551 -3.35 27.68 -18.01
CA GLY A 551 -2.27 28.15 -17.14
C GLY A 551 -2.07 27.32 -15.87
N HIS A 552 -0.98 26.56 -15.79
CA HIS A 552 -0.52 25.94 -14.54
C HIS A 552 0.35 26.93 -13.73
N ALA A 553 0.15 27.00 -12.40
CA ALA A 553 0.86 27.94 -11.52
C ALA A 553 1.55 27.24 -10.33
N PRO A 554 2.87 27.41 -10.12
CA PRO A 554 3.58 26.93 -8.95
C PRO A 554 3.53 27.92 -7.77
N VAL A 555 3.51 27.42 -6.52
CA VAL A 555 3.53 28.24 -5.29
C VAL A 555 4.83 28.03 -4.51
N GLU A 556 5.47 29.14 -4.12
CA GLU A 556 6.68 29.17 -3.27
C GLU A 556 6.31 29.22 -1.78
N VAL A 557 7.05 28.47 -0.93
CA VAL A 557 6.74 28.38 0.49
C VAL A 557 7.97 28.17 1.38
N VAL A 558 8.02 28.86 2.52
CA VAL A 558 9.10 28.75 3.54
C VAL A 558 8.70 27.71 4.59
N GLY A 559 9.63 26.84 4.98
CA GLY A 559 9.36 25.68 5.84
C GLY A 559 9.80 25.85 7.28
N GLU A 560 8.94 25.47 8.23
CA GLU A 560 9.18 25.55 9.68
C GLU A 560 9.02 24.17 10.36
N THR A 561 9.83 23.92 11.40
CA THR A 561 9.77 22.72 12.26
C THR A 561 9.12 23.01 13.61
N SER A 562 8.20 22.16 14.05
CA SER A 562 7.71 22.14 15.44
C SER A 562 8.54 21.17 16.29
N GLU A 563 9.63 21.65 16.91
CA GLU A 563 10.30 20.95 18.03
C GLU A 563 10.34 21.86 19.27
N ASP A 564 9.78 21.39 20.38
CA ASP A 564 9.73 22.13 21.65
C ASP A 564 11.09 22.05 22.39
N ARG A 565 11.78 23.19 22.53
CA ARG A 565 13.18 23.24 22.97
C ARG A 565 13.34 22.88 24.46
N ARG A 566 14.18 21.88 24.75
CA ARG A 566 14.86 21.75 26.05
C ARG A 566 16.37 21.58 25.83
N ASP A 567 17.12 22.62 26.18
CA ASP A 567 18.56 22.69 25.98
C ASP A 567 19.35 21.74 26.91
N GLY A 568 20.51 21.31 26.42
CA GLY A 568 21.47 20.47 27.15
C GLY A 568 22.81 20.39 26.41
N THR A 569 23.58 21.49 26.43
CA THR A 569 24.82 21.68 25.66
C THR A 569 25.98 20.78 26.07
N GLY A 570 26.81 20.36 25.11
CA GLY A 570 28.12 19.74 25.34
C GLY A 570 29.00 19.78 24.09
N ASP A 571 29.86 20.79 24.00
CA ASP A 571 30.75 21.09 22.86
C ASP A 571 32.18 20.54 23.10
N ILE A 572 32.75 19.82 22.13
CA ILE A 572 34.21 19.56 22.02
C ILE A 572 34.60 19.36 20.54
N GLY A 573 35.40 20.26 19.99
CA GLY A 573 36.04 20.10 18.68
C GLY A 573 37.45 19.46 18.75
N GLY A 574 37.96 18.97 17.61
CA GLY A 574 39.31 18.43 17.51
C GLY A 574 39.66 17.96 16.09
N ASP A 575 40.48 18.73 15.39
CA ASP A 575 40.92 18.50 14.01
C ASP A 575 42.15 17.57 13.96
N SER A 576 42.18 16.57 13.07
CA SER A 576 43.42 15.80 12.78
C SER A 576 43.38 15.09 11.41
N HIS A 577 44.43 15.29 10.61
CA HIS A 577 44.59 14.65 9.29
C HIS A 577 45.09 13.20 9.44
N GLN A 578 44.38 12.24 8.84
CA GLN A 578 44.72 10.79 8.86
C GLN A 578 45.36 10.29 7.56
N ARG A 579 46.17 9.23 7.65
CA ARG A 579 46.88 8.59 6.51
C ARG A 579 46.83 7.06 6.63
N GLY A 580 45.76 6.42 6.13
CA GLY A 580 45.49 4.99 6.31
C GLY A 580 45.88 4.04 5.15
N VAL A 581 46.51 2.92 5.51
CA VAL A 581 46.85 1.71 4.71
C VAL A 581 45.63 1.10 4.00
N GLY A 582 45.78 0.67 2.74
CA GLY A 582 44.73 0.00 1.97
C GLY A 582 45.10 -1.44 1.61
N VAL A 583 44.31 -2.41 2.05
CA VAL A 583 44.60 -3.85 1.88
C VAL A 583 43.62 -4.52 0.89
N GLY A 584 44.12 -4.92 -0.28
CA GLY A 584 43.40 -5.72 -1.27
C GLY A 584 44.28 -6.13 -2.48
N GLU A 585 43.94 -7.23 -3.14
CA GLU A 585 44.45 -7.58 -4.48
C GLU A 585 43.66 -6.81 -5.55
N ALA A 586 44.31 -6.43 -6.66
CA ALA A 586 43.68 -5.65 -7.73
C ALA A 586 43.93 -6.28 -9.11
N HIS A 587 42.87 -6.43 -9.90
CA HIS A 587 42.95 -6.60 -11.36
C HIS A 587 41.74 -5.96 -12.05
N GLY A 588 42.00 -4.97 -12.91
CA GLY A 588 41.07 -4.50 -13.95
C GLY A 588 40.16 -3.32 -13.58
N LEU A 589 40.65 -2.10 -13.77
CA LEU A 589 39.82 -0.92 -14.04
C LEU A 589 40.25 -0.31 -15.38
N ASP A 590 39.27 -0.06 -16.26
CA ASP A 590 39.48 0.55 -17.58
C ASP A 590 39.47 2.09 -17.50
N ASP A 591 40.22 2.73 -18.40
CA ASP A 591 40.88 4.02 -18.20
C ASP A 591 40.01 5.22 -18.60
N ARG A 592 38.73 5.24 -18.20
CA ARG A 592 37.74 6.23 -18.66
C ARG A 592 36.73 6.70 -17.61
N ARG A 593 37.18 7.52 -16.64
CA ARG A 593 36.32 8.48 -15.88
C ARG A 593 37.11 9.45 -14.98
N GLN A 594 38.23 10.00 -15.44
CA GLN A 594 38.82 11.19 -14.82
C GLN A 594 38.28 12.46 -15.48
N GLY A 595 37.21 12.99 -14.91
CA GLY A 595 36.59 14.26 -15.30
C GLY A 595 35.46 14.58 -14.34
N GLU A 596 35.53 15.77 -13.72
CA GLU A 596 34.50 16.37 -12.85
C GLU A 596 34.24 15.69 -11.49
N LEU A 597 34.97 16.15 -10.47
CA LEU A 597 34.49 16.18 -9.07
C LEU A 597 35.16 17.35 -8.35
N GLY A 598 34.38 18.41 -8.11
CA GLY A 598 34.77 19.55 -7.27
C GLY A 598 34.34 19.35 -5.82
N SER A 599 35.06 19.99 -4.89
CA SER A 599 35.00 19.79 -3.42
C SER A 599 35.49 18.41 -2.95
N ALA A 600 36.55 18.40 -2.15
CA ALA A 600 37.27 17.18 -1.78
C ALA A 600 36.82 16.64 -0.42
N PRO A 601 36.44 15.34 -0.30
CA PRO A 601 36.40 14.66 0.99
C PRO A 601 37.83 14.39 1.50
N ALA A 602 37.97 14.19 2.82
CA ALA A 602 39.28 13.98 3.46
C ALA A 602 40.06 12.79 2.83
N SER A 603 41.28 13.06 2.38
CA SER A 603 42.07 12.10 1.61
C SER A 603 42.73 11.02 2.48
N ILE A 604 42.14 9.82 2.51
CA ILE A 604 42.79 8.62 3.08
C ILE A 604 44.06 8.32 2.26
N THR A 605 45.22 8.32 2.92
CA THR A 605 46.53 8.11 2.26
C THR A 605 47.08 6.71 2.53
N ILE A 606 47.11 5.87 1.49
CA ILE A 606 47.59 4.47 1.56
C ILE A 606 49.06 4.41 2.02
N ALA A 607 49.28 4.01 3.28
CA ALA A 607 50.61 3.79 3.84
C ALA A 607 51.18 2.36 3.60
N GLY A 608 50.42 1.46 2.97
CA GLY A 608 50.85 0.08 2.65
C GLY A 608 49.69 -0.79 2.15
N THR A 609 49.98 -2.05 1.81
CA THR A 609 49.01 -3.06 1.31
C THR A 609 49.46 -4.49 1.69
N PHE A 610 48.52 -5.36 2.07
CA PHE A 610 48.80 -6.75 2.49
C PHE A 610 47.93 -7.80 1.74
N PRO A 611 48.32 -8.25 0.54
CA PRO A 611 47.44 -9.06 -0.32
C PRO A 611 47.24 -10.52 0.15
N HIS A 612 47.78 -10.94 1.30
CA HIS A 612 47.88 -12.37 1.66
C HIS A 612 46.76 -12.89 2.58
N ALA A 613 45.57 -12.28 2.56
CA ALA A 613 44.43 -12.74 3.36
C ALA A 613 44.00 -14.17 2.98
N LYS A 614 43.90 -15.07 3.97
CA LYS A 614 43.54 -16.49 3.77
C LYS A 614 42.30 -16.87 4.57
N ALA A 615 41.56 -17.86 4.06
CA ALA A 615 40.43 -18.45 4.76
C ALA A 615 40.83 -18.96 6.15
N HIS A 616 39.93 -18.80 7.13
CA HIS A 616 40.13 -19.18 8.54
C HIS A 616 41.32 -18.50 9.25
N THR A 617 41.80 -17.38 8.72
CA THR A 617 42.77 -16.46 9.35
C THR A 617 43.91 -17.19 10.09
N PRO A 618 44.87 -17.80 9.36
CA PRO A 618 46.00 -18.48 9.98
C PRO A 618 46.84 -17.50 10.80
N THR A 619 47.21 -17.87 12.03
CA THR A 619 47.92 -16.97 12.96
C THR A 619 49.20 -16.37 12.38
N SER A 620 49.96 -17.13 11.58
CA SER A 620 51.16 -16.62 10.89
C SER A 620 50.86 -15.48 9.91
N VAL A 621 49.74 -15.54 9.19
CA VAL A 621 49.30 -14.47 8.27
C VAL A 621 48.89 -13.23 9.07
N THR A 622 48.28 -13.40 10.23
CA THR A 622 47.96 -12.29 11.13
C THR A 622 49.20 -11.65 11.74
N GLU A 623 50.22 -12.45 12.07
CA GLU A 623 51.51 -11.97 12.56
C GLU A 623 52.26 -11.16 11.49
N GLU A 624 52.30 -11.66 10.24
CA GLU A 624 52.84 -10.93 9.08
C GLU A 624 52.11 -9.59 8.84
N ALA A 625 50.77 -9.60 8.88
CA ALA A 625 49.96 -8.39 8.69
C ALA A 625 50.14 -7.38 9.84
N THR A 626 50.31 -7.86 11.08
CA THR A 626 50.57 -7.01 12.26
C THR A 626 51.95 -6.37 12.16
N ALA A 627 52.99 -7.15 11.80
CA ALA A 627 54.34 -6.64 11.62
C ALA A 627 54.42 -5.59 10.50
N LEU A 628 53.64 -5.74 9.41
CA LEU A 628 53.53 -4.70 8.39
C LEU A 628 52.88 -3.44 8.96
N LEU A 629 51.76 -3.56 9.69
CA LEU A 629 51.03 -2.43 10.30
C LEU A 629 51.94 -1.57 11.18
N ASP A 630 52.74 -2.23 12.04
CA ASP A 630 53.72 -1.57 12.91
C ASP A 630 54.83 -0.89 12.09
N SER A 631 55.34 -1.56 11.04
CA SER A 631 56.44 -1.04 10.20
C SER A 631 56.08 0.22 9.40
N VAL A 632 54.80 0.42 9.07
CA VAL A 632 54.30 1.59 8.34
C VAL A 632 53.61 2.63 9.24
N ALA A 633 53.55 2.36 10.55
CA ALA A 633 52.94 3.21 11.57
C ALA A 633 51.49 3.64 11.24
N ALA A 634 50.64 2.69 10.83
CA ALA A 634 49.26 2.94 10.44
C ALA A 634 48.35 3.29 11.64
N ASP A 635 47.44 4.24 11.43
CA ASP A 635 46.43 4.67 12.42
C ASP A 635 45.08 3.95 12.29
N CYS A 636 44.86 3.22 11.20
CA CYS A 636 43.65 2.45 10.92
C CYS A 636 43.92 1.27 9.97
N ILE A 637 42.99 0.30 9.95
CA ILE A 637 43.01 -0.87 9.07
C ILE A 637 41.79 -0.80 8.16
N VAL A 638 41.98 -0.80 6.83
CA VAL A 638 40.88 -0.94 5.86
C VAL A 638 40.96 -2.31 5.20
N SER A 639 39.96 -3.17 5.42
CA SER A 639 39.84 -4.46 4.71
C SER A 639 38.86 -4.34 3.54
N ILE A 640 39.34 -4.55 2.31
CA ILE A 640 38.50 -4.64 1.12
C ILE A 640 38.50 -6.10 0.66
N GLY A 641 37.33 -6.74 0.63
CA GLY A 641 37.20 -8.12 0.15
C GLY A 641 36.13 -8.95 0.86
N GLY A 642 36.14 -10.26 0.58
CA GLY A 642 35.21 -11.20 1.22
C GLY A 642 35.57 -11.54 2.67
N GLY A 643 34.84 -12.48 3.27
CA GLY A 643 34.95 -12.84 4.68
C GLY A 643 36.36 -13.15 5.21
N SER A 644 37.29 -13.60 4.35
CA SER A 644 38.71 -13.80 4.70
C SER A 644 39.47 -12.48 4.95
N ALA A 645 39.24 -11.45 4.15
CA ALA A 645 39.88 -10.13 4.31
C ALA A 645 39.33 -9.41 5.55
N VAL A 646 38.00 -9.46 5.73
CA VAL A 646 37.33 -8.97 6.93
C VAL A 646 37.82 -9.71 8.18
N GLY A 647 37.95 -11.05 8.10
CA GLY A 647 38.46 -11.89 9.18
C GLY A 647 39.91 -11.59 9.58
N LEU A 648 40.77 -11.25 8.62
CA LEU A 648 42.13 -10.80 8.91
C LEU A 648 42.15 -9.41 9.55
N GLY A 649 41.39 -8.45 9.02
CA GLY A 649 41.31 -7.09 9.57
C GLY A 649 40.88 -7.08 11.05
N LYS A 650 39.84 -7.86 11.38
CA LYS A 650 39.41 -8.14 12.75
C LYS A 650 40.53 -8.71 13.63
N ALA A 651 41.31 -9.65 13.11
CA ALA A 651 42.35 -10.36 13.85
C ALA A 651 43.55 -9.47 14.18
N VAL A 652 43.90 -8.55 13.29
CA VAL A 652 44.93 -7.53 13.55
C VAL A 652 44.40 -6.46 14.50
N SER A 653 43.17 -5.96 14.28
CA SER A 653 42.54 -4.93 15.11
C SER A 653 42.39 -5.35 16.59
N ILE A 654 41.89 -6.56 16.86
CA ILE A 654 41.72 -7.05 18.24
C ILE A 654 43.05 -7.29 18.98
N ARG A 655 44.18 -7.41 18.26
CA ARG A 655 45.53 -7.55 18.82
C ARG A 655 46.18 -6.20 19.11
N THR A 656 45.99 -5.24 18.21
CA THR A 656 46.72 -3.95 18.19
C THR A 656 45.94 -2.81 18.83
N GLY A 657 44.60 -2.92 18.90
CA GLY A 657 43.70 -1.82 19.28
C GLY A 657 43.46 -0.80 18.16
N VAL A 658 44.04 -1.00 16.97
CA VAL A 658 43.89 -0.10 15.82
C VAL A 658 42.48 -0.23 15.22
N PRO A 659 41.75 0.88 14.96
CA PRO A 659 40.41 0.84 14.39
C PRO A 659 40.34 0.11 13.04
N HIS A 660 39.33 -0.75 12.88
CA HIS A 660 39.06 -1.51 11.66
C HIS A 660 37.85 -0.97 10.90
N LEU A 661 38.07 -0.58 9.63
CA LEU A 661 37.03 -0.25 8.65
C LEU A 661 36.89 -1.42 7.67
N SER A 662 35.66 -1.83 7.38
CA SER A 662 35.38 -2.99 6.53
C SER A 662 34.57 -2.61 5.29
N ILE A 663 35.05 -3.02 4.11
CA ILE A 663 34.36 -2.87 2.83
C ILE A 663 34.13 -4.29 2.26
N PRO A 664 33.02 -4.96 2.62
CA PRO A 664 32.77 -6.34 2.23
C PRO A 664 32.41 -6.45 0.73
N THR A 665 33.07 -7.37 0.02
CA THR A 665 32.75 -7.69 -1.38
C THR A 665 31.99 -9.01 -1.55
N THR A 666 31.41 -9.53 -0.46
CA THR A 666 30.63 -10.79 -0.43
C THR A 666 29.51 -10.70 0.61
N TYR A 667 28.42 -11.44 0.42
CA TYR A 667 27.23 -11.40 1.27
C TYR A 667 27.32 -12.27 2.54
N SER A 668 28.54 -12.57 3.01
CA SER A 668 28.78 -13.48 4.14
C SER A 668 28.42 -12.89 5.51
N GLY A 669 28.27 -11.57 5.62
CA GLY A 669 27.89 -10.89 6.87
C GLY A 669 28.98 -10.85 7.95
N SER A 670 30.21 -11.30 7.65
CA SER A 670 31.30 -11.40 8.64
C SER A 670 31.52 -10.08 9.39
N GLU A 671 31.46 -8.96 8.68
CA GLU A 671 31.68 -7.59 9.13
C GLU A 671 30.70 -7.09 10.20
N ARG A 672 29.60 -7.80 10.50
CA ARG A 672 28.69 -7.49 11.62
C ARG A 672 28.68 -8.55 12.73
N THR A 673 29.56 -9.55 12.64
CA THR A 673 29.69 -10.59 13.68
C THR A 673 30.83 -10.26 14.66
N PRO A 674 30.60 -10.28 15.99
CA PRO A 674 31.63 -10.12 17.02
C PRO A 674 32.38 -11.45 17.23
N ILE A 675 32.65 -12.16 16.15
CA ILE A 675 33.22 -13.51 16.11
C ILE A 675 34.44 -13.47 15.20
N LEU A 676 35.50 -14.13 15.66
CA LEU A 676 36.72 -14.34 14.90
C LEU A 676 37.14 -15.81 15.05
N GLY A 677 37.25 -16.50 13.92
CA GLY A 677 37.83 -17.84 13.83
C GLY A 677 39.25 -17.76 13.27
N GLU A 678 40.21 -18.38 13.95
CA GLU A 678 41.63 -18.37 13.61
C GLU A 678 42.20 -19.78 13.60
N THR A 679 43.23 -20.01 12.80
CA THR A 679 43.88 -21.32 12.71
C THR A 679 45.32 -21.25 13.21
N HIS A 680 45.67 -22.10 14.18
CA HIS A 680 47.01 -22.21 14.73
C HIS A 680 47.47 -23.68 14.67
N ASN A 681 48.57 -23.95 13.96
CA ASN A 681 49.09 -25.31 13.72
C ASN A 681 48.03 -26.31 13.22
N GLY A 682 47.13 -25.86 12.34
CA GLY A 682 46.01 -26.67 11.81
C GLY A 682 44.76 -26.72 12.71
N ASN A 683 44.86 -26.33 13.99
CA ASN A 683 43.74 -26.29 14.91
C ASN A 683 42.99 -24.96 14.83
N LYS A 684 41.69 -25.03 14.54
CA LYS A 684 40.81 -23.86 14.47
C LYS A 684 40.26 -23.51 15.85
N THR A 685 40.46 -22.28 16.29
CA THR A 685 39.87 -21.73 17.51
C THR A 685 38.94 -20.57 17.16
N THR A 686 37.85 -20.41 17.93
CA THR A 686 36.87 -19.34 17.72
C THR A 686 36.78 -18.51 18.99
N ARG A 687 37.03 -17.21 18.87
CA ARG A 687 36.82 -16.23 19.94
C ARG A 687 35.62 -15.34 19.62
N SER A 688 35.01 -14.76 20.65
CA SER A 688 33.95 -13.77 20.48
C SER A 688 34.00 -12.72 21.57
N ASP A 689 33.98 -11.46 21.15
CA ASP A 689 34.13 -10.26 21.96
C ASP A 689 33.53 -9.10 21.14
N PRO A 690 32.68 -8.22 21.70
CA PRO A 690 32.15 -7.05 20.99
C PRO A 690 33.23 -6.17 20.32
N LYS A 691 34.45 -6.12 20.88
CA LYS A 691 35.59 -5.38 20.33
C LYS A 691 36.14 -5.94 19.00
N ILE A 692 35.67 -7.12 18.57
CA ILE A 692 36.00 -7.72 17.27
C ILE A 692 35.23 -7.03 16.12
N LEU A 693 34.18 -6.27 16.41
CA LEU A 693 33.42 -5.59 15.36
C LEU A 693 34.25 -4.46 14.72
N PRO A 694 34.23 -4.32 13.38
CA PRO A 694 34.71 -3.13 12.70
C PRO A 694 34.00 -1.88 13.24
N VAL A 695 34.73 -0.78 13.39
CA VAL A 695 34.17 0.51 13.83
C VAL A 695 33.26 1.13 12.76
N ILE A 696 33.55 0.87 11.48
CA ILE A 696 32.79 1.33 10.33
C ILE A 696 32.68 0.16 9.34
N VAL A 697 31.51 0.01 8.73
CA VAL A 697 31.28 -0.88 7.59
C VAL A 697 30.71 -0.05 6.44
N ILE A 698 31.33 -0.13 5.26
CA ILE A 698 30.90 0.57 4.06
C ILE A 698 30.40 -0.48 3.06
N TYR A 699 29.10 -0.49 2.80
CA TYR A 699 28.50 -1.36 1.79
C TYR A 699 28.47 -0.62 0.45
N ASP A 700 29.16 -1.18 -0.55
CA ASP A 700 29.14 -0.68 -1.92
C ASP A 700 28.91 -1.84 -2.89
N ALA A 701 27.77 -1.82 -3.57
CA ALA A 701 27.43 -2.86 -4.53
C ALA A 701 28.30 -2.82 -5.80
N ASP A 702 28.91 -1.68 -6.17
CA ASP A 702 29.79 -1.61 -7.33
C ASP A 702 31.02 -2.52 -7.16
N LEU A 703 31.53 -2.64 -5.92
CA LEU A 703 32.58 -3.57 -5.54
C LEU A 703 32.12 -5.04 -5.47
N THR A 704 30.83 -5.32 -5.67
CA THR A 704 30.27 -6.68 -5.75
C THR A 704 29.84 -7.09 -7.16
N MET A 705 29.81 -6.19 -8.15
CA MET A 705 29.31 -6.48 -9.49
C MET A 705 30.08 -7.62 -10.17
N THR A 706 31.39 -7.67 -9.98
CA THR A 706 32.27 -8.72 -10.51
C THR A 706 32.22 -10.04 -9.73
N LEU A 707 31.47 -10.11 -8.61
CA LEU A 707 31.33 -11.33 -7.82
C LEU A 707 30.48 -12.37 -8.59
N PRO A 708 31.00 -13.58 -8.86
CA PRO A 708 30.25 -14.61 -9.60
C PRO A 708 28.95 -15.02 -8.88
N PRO A 709 27.83 -15.26 -9.59
CA PRO A 709 26.55 -15.64 -8.99
C PRO A 709 26.62 -16.84 -8.04
N ALA A 710 27.46 -17.84 -8.34
CA ALA A 710 27.66 -18.98 -7.43
C ALA A 710 28.24 -18.55 -6.06
N ILE A 711 29.18 -17.61 -6.06
CA ILE A 711 29.78 -17.08 -4.81
C ILE A 711 28.79 -16.14 -4.10
N CYS A 712 27.96 -15.41 -4.85
CA CYS A 712 26.85 -14.63 -4.31
C CYS A 712 25.92 -15.53 -3.48
N VAL A 713 25.40 -16.59 -4.11
CA VAL A 713 24.50 -17.56 -3.48
C VAL A 713 25.14 -18.23 -2.27
N THR A 714 26.37 -18.77 -2.38
CA THR A 714 27.00 -19.46 -1.24
C THR A 714 27.33 -18.53 -0.08
N SER A 715 27.74 -17.28 -0.34
CA SER A 715 28.03 -16.33 0.73
C SER A 715 26.76 -15.80 1.40
N GLY A 716 25.70 -15.52 0.62
CA GLY A 716 24.42 -15.09 1.16
C GLY A 716 23.68 -16.19 1.94
N ILE A 717 23.73 -17.45 1.48
CA ILE A 717 23.20 -18.59 2.25
C ILE A 717 23.92 -18.74 3.60
N ASN A 718 25.23 -18.47 3.67
CA ASN A 718 25.95 -18.47 4.95
C ASN A 718 25.42 -17.39 5.92
N ALA A 719 25.10 -16.18 5.43
CA ALA A 719 24.45 -15.16 6.25
C ALA A 719 23.02 -15.57 6.67
N ILE A 720 22.22 -16.16 5.77
CA ILE A 720 20.89 -16.70 6.10
C ILE A 720 20.97 -17.76 7.22
N ALA A 721 21.94 -18.68 7.14
CA ALA A 721 22.16 -19.70 8.16
C ALA A 721 22.54 -19.11 9.53
N HIS A 722 23.31 -18.01 9.56
CA HIS A 722 23.58 -17.24 10.78
C HIS A 722 22.32 -16.56 11.34
N ALA A 723 21.44 -16.06 10.47
CA ALA A 723 20.25 -15.32 10.87
C ALA A 723 19.20 -16.21 11.51
N ILE A 724 18.89 -17.34 10.85
CA ILE A 724 17.85 -18.30 11.26
C ILE A 724 18.04 -18.75 12.71
N GLU A 725 19.29 -18.80 13.19
CA GLU A 725 19.62 -19.15 14.57
C GLU A 725 19.05 -18.22 15.65
N ALA A 726 18.79 -16.96 15.31
CA ALA A 726 18.19 -16.00 16.23
C ALA A 726 16.68 -16.22 16.47
N LEU A 727 16.00 -17.07 15.68
CA LEU A 727 14.56 -17.36 15.84
C LEU A 727 14.26 -18.36 16.96
N TYR A 728 15.22 -19.21 17.35
CA TYR A 728 15.05 -20.26 18.37
C TYR A 728 16.16 -20.26 19.44
N ALA A 729 17.05 -19.26 19.44
CA ALA A 729 17.99 -19.03 20.54
C ALA A 729 17.26 -18.87 21.88
N LYS A 730 17.90 -19.24 23.00
CA LYS A 730 17.27 -19.13 24.35
C LYS A 730 16.97 -17.68 24.77
N ASN A 731 17.59 -16.73 24.09
CA ASN A 731 17.48 -15.28 24.24
C ASN A 731 16.93 -14.62 22.96
N ALA A 732 16.26 -15.39 22.10
CA ALA A 732 15.47 -14.87 20.99
C ALA A 732 14.45 -13.85 21.52
N ASN A 733 14.34 -12.73 20.82
CA ASN A 733 13.45 -11.62 21.16
C ASN A 733 12.77 -11.10 19.88
N PRO A 734 11.65 -10.36 19.98
CA PRO A 734 10.90 -9.90 18.81
C PRO A 734 11.77 -9.15 17.80
N THR A 735 12.69 -8.29 18.27
CA THR A 735 13.60 -7.52 17.42
C THR A 735 14.55 -8.40 16.61
N THR A 736 15.16 -9.42 17.22
CA THR A 736 16.00 -10.36 16.47
C THR A 736 15.19 -11.22 15.51
N SER A 737 13.96 -11.59 15.86
CA SER A 737 13.08 -12.36 14.97
C SER A 737 12.66 -11.57 13.73
N ILE A 738 12.25 -10.30 13.89
CA ILE A 738 11.86 -9.42 12.78
C ILE A 738 13.06 -9.19 11.83
N LEU A 739 14.22 -8.80 12.38
CA LEU A 739 15.44 -8.59 11.59
C LEU A 739 15.89 -9.88 10.87
N THR A 740 15.63 -11.05 11.46
CA THR A 740 15.88 -12.34 10.79
C THR A 740 14.93 -12.56 9.62
N LEU A 741 13.62 -12.39 9.82
CA LEU A 741 12.62 -12.65 8.78
C LEU A 741 12.82 -11.72 7.58
N GLU A 742 13.00 -10.43 7.81
CA GLU A 742 13.25 -9.45 6.74
C GLU A 742 14.61 -9.69 6.08
N GLY A 743 15.67 -9.96 6.87
CA GLY A 743 17.00 -10.24 6.34
C GLY A 743 17.03 -11.48 5.44
N VAL A 744 16.40 -12.57 5.88
CA VAL A 744 16.29 -13.81 5.10
C VAL A 744 15.45 -13.60 3.85
N LYS A 745 14.32 -12.89 3.94
CA LYS A 745 13.44 -12.60 2.80
C LYS A 745 14.17 -11.78 1.74
N VAL A 746 14.68 -10.60 2.10
CA VAL A 746 15.33 -9.69 1.15
C VAL A 746 16.58 -10.31 0.56
N LEU A 747 17.38 -11.04 1.36
CA LEU A 747 18.56 -11.73 0.84
C LEU A 747 18.18 -12.88 -0.12
N ALA A 748 17.15 -13.67 0.18
CA ALA A 748 16.70 -14.74 -0.71
C ALA A 748 16.15 -14.19 -2.05
N GLU A 749 15.30 -13.16 -2.00
CA GLU A 749 14.77 -12.48 -3.18
C GLU A 749 15.91 -11.87 -4.03
N ALA A 750 16.85 -11.15 -3.39
CA ALA A 750 18.00 -10.56 -4.05
C ALA A 750 18.92 -11.60 -4.72
N LEU A 751 19.20 -12.73 -4.05
CA LEU A 751 20.02 -13.80 -4.63
C LEU A 751 19.37 -14.44 -5.85
N LEU A 752 18.05 -14.63 -5.85
CA LEU A 752 17.31 -15.13 -7.02
C LEU A 752 17.43 -14.15 -8.20
N LEU A 753 17.31 -12.85 -7.95
CA LEU A 753 17.45 -11.81 -8.97
C LEU A 753 18.90 -11.70 -9.49
N ILE A 754 19.93 -11.82 -8.64
CA ILE A 754 21.35 -11.86 -9.06
C ILE A 754 21.64 -13.08 -9.95
N VAL A 755 20.97 -14.22 -9.73
CA VAL A 755 21.13 -15.41 -10.58
C VAL A 755 20.43 -15.23 -11.94
N GLN A 756 19.33 -14.48 -12.00
CA GLN A 756 18.59 -14.18 -13.22
C GLN A 756 19.27 -13.10 -14.08
N ASP A 757 19.77 -12.04 -13.43
CA ASP A 757 20.48 -10.93 -14.06
C ASP A 757 21.70 -10.52 -13.22
N PRO A 758 22.88 -11.14 -13.47
CA PRO A 758 24.11 -10.84 -12.74
C PRO A 758 24.61 -9.40 -12.88
N GLU A 759 24.26 -8.72 -13.97
CA GLU A 759 24.66 -7.33 -14.27
C GLU A 759 23.75 -6.31 -13.57
N SER A 760 22.67 -6.76 -12.91
CA SER A 760 21.75 -5.89 -12.20
C SER A 760 22.33 -5.39 -10.88
N ARG A 761 22.58 -4.07 -10.79
CA ARG A 761 23.12 -3.43 -9.57
C ARG A 761 22.13 -3.39 -8.39
N ALA A 762 20.82 -3.31 -8.66
CA ALA A 762 19.82 -3.15 -7.59
C ALA A 762 19.67 -4.40 -6.68
N PRO A 763 19.62 -5.63 -7.23
CA PRO A 763 19.71 -6.85 -6.41
C PRO A 763 21.00 -6.95 -5.59
N ARG A 764 22.11 -6.38 -6.07
CA ARG A 764 23.41 -6.38 -5.38
C ARG A 764 23.39 -5.48 -4.13
N ASP A 765 22.77 -4.30 -4.21
CA ASP A 765 22.48 -3.44 -3.04
C ASP A 765 21.59 -4.20 -2.02
N GLN A 766 20.53 -4.84 -2.49
CA GLN A 766 19.61 -5.61 -1.63
C GLN A 766 20.30 -6.79 -0.94
N ALA A 767 21.20 -7.49 -1.62
CA ALA A 767 21.96 -8.59 -1.04
C ALA A 767 22.94 -8.12 0.05
N LEU A 768 23.54 -6.93 -0.07
CA LEU A 768 24.35 -6.34 1.01
C LEU A 768 23.47 -5.97 2.23
N TYR A 769 22.30 -5.37 2.00
CA TYR A 769 21.35 -5.03 3.06
C TYR A 769 20.82 -6.28 3.80
N GLY A 770 20.41 -7.32 3.05
CA GLY A 770 19.99 -8.60 3.60
C GLY A 770 21.11 -9.27 4.41
N ALA A 771 22.35 -9.29 3.89
CA ALA A 771 23.50 -9.83 4.61
C ALA A 771 23.80 -9.08 5.92
N TRP A 772 23.65 -7.74 5.93
CA TRP A 772 23.79 -6.91 7.12
C TRP A 772 22.72 -7.21 8.19
N LEU A 773 21.45 -7.36 7.78
CA LEU A 773 20.35 -7.76 8.67
C LEU A 773 20.63 -9.14 9.28
N CYS A 774 20.90 -10.13 8.42
CA CYS A 774 21.16 -11.52 8.78
C CYS A 774 22.34 -11.70 9.76
N SER A 775 23.39 -10.89 9.63
CA SER A 775 24.57 -10.98 10.49
C SER A 775 24.45 -10.19 11.79
N THR A 776 23.66 -9.11 11.81
CA THR A 776 23.46 -8.27 13.01
C THR A 776 22.69 -9.00 14.13
N VAL A 777 21.94 -10.07 13.81
CA VAL A 777 21.19 -10.88 14.80
C VAL A 777 22.01 -12.03 15.43
N LEU A 778 23.09 -12.48 14.79
CA LEU A 778 23.94 -13.59 15.26
C LEU A 778 24.55 -13.41 16.68
N PRO A 779 24.88 -12.20 17.18
CA PRO A 779 25.33 -12.03 18.57
C PRO A 779 24.33 -12.55 19.62
N GLY A 780 23.05 -12.66 19.24
CA GLY A 780 21.98 -13.19 20.06
C GLY A 780 21.74 -14.70 19.93
N SER A 781 22.57 -15.46 19.21
CA SER A 781 22.39 -16.92 19.05
C SER A 781 23.27 -17.77 19.98
N ASN A 782 22.87 -19.03 20.21
CA ASN A 782 23.57 -19.96 21.11
C ASN A 782 24.64 -20.82 20.41
N ARG A 783 24.82 -20.64 19.10
CA ARG A 783 25.81 -21.27 18.21
C ARG A 783 25.58 -22.76 17.97
N ASP A 784 24.31 -23.15 17.84
CA ASP A 784 23.90 -24.52 17.46
C ASP A 784 23.21 -24.52 16.08
N MET A 785 24.05 -24.41 15.04
CA MET A 785 23.62 -24.29 13.64
C MET A 785 23.02 -25.58 13.06
N LEU A 786 23.36 -26.75 13.62
CA LEU A 786 22.89 -28.06 13.17
C LEU A 786 21.43 -28.30 13.57
N ASN A 787 21.17 -28.28 14.88
CA ASN A 787 19.85 -28.40 15.50
C ASN A 787 18.84 -27.40 14.89
N GLY A 788 19.35 -26.20 14.58
CA GLY A 788 18.64 -25.15 13.89
C GLY A 788 18.16 -25.44 12.48
N LEU A 789 19.07 -25.96 11.64
CA LEU A 789 18.75 -26.36 10.27
C LEU A 789 17.80 -27.56 10.26
N GLU A 790 17.96 -28.51 11.17
CA GLU A 790 17.03 -29.63 11.36
C GLU A 790 15.61 -29.14 11.72
N LEU A 791 15.47 -28.28 12.73
CA LEU A 791 14.19 -27.68 13.13
C LEU A 791 13.51 -26.88 12.00
N LEU A 792 14.29 -26.18 11.17
CA LEU A 792 13.79 -25.48 9.99
C LEU A 792 13.25 -26.46 8.95
N LEU A 793 14.05 -27.48 8.58
CA LEU A 793 13.68 -28.47 7.57
C LEU A 793 12.48 -29.34 8.00
N GLU A 794 12.34 -29.60 9.30
CA GLU A 794 11.18 -30.25 9.90
C GLU A 794 9.93 -29.36 9.82
N ARG A 795 10.01 -28.08 10.23
CA ARG A 795 8.88 -27.13 10.15
C ARG A 795 8.43 -26.84 8.72
N LEU A 796 9.37 -26.73 7.78
CA LEU A 796 9.08 -26.55 6.35
C LEU A 796 8.63 -27.85 5.66
N LYS A 797 8.57 -28.98 6.37
CA LYS A 797 8.20 -30.32 5.87
C LYS A 797 9.08 -30.83 4.71
N VAL A 798 10.26 -30.26 4.53
CA VAL A 798 11.19 -30.58 3.43
C VAL A 798 11.65 -32.04 3.51
N LEU A 799 11.86 -32.56 4.73
CA LEU A 799 12.19 -33.97 4.98
C LEU A 799 11.14 -34.96 4.46
N GLN A 800 9.89 -34.52 4.30
CA GLN A 800 8.80 -35.35 3.78
C GLN A 800 8.84 -35.40 2.25
N VAL A 801 9.00 -34.24 1.60
CA VAL A 801 9.20 -34.12 0.14
C VAL A 801 10.44 -34.88 -0.33
N LEU A 802 11.55 -34.84 0.43
CA LEU A 802 12.78 -35.57 0.08
C LEU A 802 12.62 -37.09 0.23
N LYS A 803 11.83 -37.57 1.21
CA LYS A 803 11.46 -38.99 1.34
C LYS A 803 10.59 -39.46 0.17
N ASP A 804 9.67 -38.62 -0.30
CA ASP A 804 8.85 -38.90 -1.48
C ASP A 804 9.68 -38.97 -2.78
N LEU A 805 10.83 -38.26 -2.83
CA LEU A 805 11.84 -38.36 -3.89
C LEU A 805 12.85 -39.51 -3.70
N GLY A 806 12.66 -40.36 -2.68
CA GLY A 806 13.49 -41.53 -2.41
C GLY A 806 14.85 -41.25 -1.75
N ILE A 807 15.11 -40.01 -1.36
CA ILE A 807 16.35 -39.60 -0.66
C ILE A 807 16.23 -40.00 0.80
N LYS A 808 17.22 -40.74 1.32
CA LYS A 808 17.18 -41.21 2.70
C LYS A 808 17.66 -40.14 3.66
N GLU A 809 17.20 -40.21 4.90
CA GLU A 809 17.66 -39.37 6.01
C GLU A 809 19.19 -39.47 6.20
N SER A 810 19.76 -40.66 5.95
CA SER A 810 21.21 -40.89 5.92
C SER A 810 21.93 -40.08 4.84
N ASP A 811 21.29 -39.80 3.70
CA ASP A 811 21.91 -39.12 2.56
C ASP A 811 21.91 -37.60 2.80
N ILE A 812 20.90 -37.08 3.49
CA ILE A 812 20.84 -35.70 4.00
C ILE A 812 21.89 -35.52 5.09
N ASN A 813 21.95 -36.41 6.08
CA ASN A 813 22.97 -36.37 7.13
C ASN A 813 24.38 -36.46 6.54
N LYS A 814 24.58 -37.25 5.47
CA LYS A 814 25.84 -37.35 4.76
C LYS A 814 26.17 -36.12 3.91
N ALA A 815 25.19 -35.46 3.31
CA ALA A 815 25.39 -34.17 2.64
C ALA A 815 25.76 -33.07 3.64
N THR A 816 25.14 -33.07 4.83
CA THR A 816 25.46 -32.20 5.96
C THR A 816 26.84 -32.51 6.53
N GLU A 817 27.21 -33.78 6.72
CA GLU A 817 28.56 -34.21 7.08
C GLU A 817 29.60 -33.83 6.01
N ILE A 818 29.27 -33.85 4.72
CA ILE A 818 30.17 -33.37 3.65
C ILE A 818 30.31 -31.85 3.68
N ALA A 819 29.23 -31.11 3.97
CA ALA A 819 29.27 -29.65 4.12
C ALA A 819 30.06 -29.18 5.36
N ILE A 820 30.05 -29.98 6.44
CA ILE A 820 30.69 -29.68 7.73
C ILE A 820 32.08 -30.34 7.85
N GLY A 821 32.33 -31.42 7.10
CA GLY A 821 33.47 -32.33 7.22
C GLY A 821 34.85 -31.79 6.83
N ASN A 822 34.99 -30.48 6.61
CA ASN A 822 36.27 -29.78 6.51
C ASN A 822 36.78 -29.29 7.90
N LEU A 823 36.43 -30.01 8.98
CA LEU A 823 36.90 -29.75 10.34
C LEU A 823 37.76 -30.94 10.84
N PRO A 824 38.92 -30.71 11.51
CA PRO A 824 39.82 -31.80 11.93
C PRO A 824 39.25 -32.71 13.04
N GLU A 825 39.70 -33.96 13.07
CA GLU A 825 39.23 -35.08 13.94
C GLU A 825 39.37 -34.89 15.48
N SER A 826 39.78 -33.72 15.99
CA SER A 826 40.12 -33.53 17.41
C SER A 826 39.03 -32.81 18.24
N ALA A 827 37.79 -33.30 18.20
CA ALA A 827 36.68 -32.78 19.01
C ALA A 827 35.86 -33.91 19.70
N SER A 828 36.51 -34.72 20.54
CA SER A 828 35.84 -35.73 21.35
C SER A 828 35.04 -35.11 22.50
N PHE A 829 33.71 -34.98 22.35
CA PHE A 829 32.82 -34.76 23.50
C PHE A 829 32.24 -36.10 23.99
N GLY A 830 32.86 -36.63 25.05
CA GLY A 830 32.54 -37.93 25.62
C GLY A 830 31.21 -37.98 26.37
N ALA A 831 30.48 -39.07 26.11
CA ALA A 831 29.29 -39.57 26.79
C ALA A 831 29.00 -39.11 28.24
N ARG A 832 27.77 -38.66 28.46
CA ARG A 832 26.98 -39.01 29.66
C ARG A 832 25.55 -39.39 29.29
N MET A 833 25.36 -40.63 28.82
CA MET A 833 24.08 -41.32 29.03
C MET A 833 24.00 -41.69 30.52
N GLY A 834 22.97 -41.19 31.20
CA GLY A 834 22.69 -41.47 32.61
C GLY A 834 21.18 -41.59 32.81
N SER A 835 20.71 -42.81 33.02
CA SER A 835 19.29 -43.16 33.05
C SER A 835 18.48 -42.46 34.15
N ARG A 836 17.34 -41.88 33.77
CA ARG A 836 16.14 -41.90 34.62
C ARG A 836 14.88 -41.95 33.76
N THR A 837 14.41 -43.17 33.53
CA THR A 837 12.99 -43.41 33.25
C THR A 837 12.20 -43.06 34.50
N ASP A 838 11.27 -42.11 34.43
CA ASP A 838 10.00 -42.33 35.09
C ASP A 838 8.83 -41.55 34.47
N SER A 839 7.70 -42.24 34.46
CA SER A 839 6.46 -41.96 33.77
C SER A 839 5.83 -40.57 33.98
N THR A 840 5.51 -39.89 32.87
CA THR A 840 4.15 -39.37 32.60
C THR A 840 3.88 -39.41 31.10
N SER A 841 3.00 -40.32 30.67
CA SER A 841 2.57 -40.43 29.28
C SER A 841 1.61 -39.30 28.92
N LEU A 842 2.04 -38.33 28.10
CA LEU A 842 1.12 -37.43 27.41
C LEU A 842 0.46 -38.19 26.25
N ASP A 843 -0.84 -38.44 26.40
CA ASP A 843 -1.70 -39.10 25.43
C ASP A 843 -1.91 -38.21 24.19
N TRP A 844 -1.18 -38.52 23.12
CA TRP A 844 -1.30 -37.83 21.83
C TRP A 844 -2.60 -38.17 21.06
N GLY A 845 -3.48 -39.02 21.60
CA GLY A 845 -4.78 -39.36 21.01
C GLY A 845 -5.82 -38.24 21.04
N LYS A 846 -5.58 -37.13 21.77
CA LYS A 846 -6.58 -36.06 21.98
C LYS A 846 -6.37 -34.74 21.23
N TYR A 847 -5.32 -34.61 20.40
CA TYR A 847 -5.07 -33.40 19.59
C TYR A 847 -5.22 -33.60 18.07
N LYS A 848 -6.07 -34.54 17.65
CA LYS A 848 -6.55 -34.65 16.25
C LYS A 848 -8.02 -34.22 16.11
N SER A 849 -8.29 -32.91 16.24
CA SER A 849 -9.49 -32.26 15.66
C SER A 849 -9.51 -30.73 15.89
N ARG A 850 -8.60 -30.00 15.22
CA ARG A 850 -8.75 -28.60 14.76
C ARG A 850 -7.52 -28.21 13.91
N SER A 851 -7.66 -27.15 13.12
CA SER A 851 -6.69 -26.61 12.16
C SER A 851 -6.12 -27.62 11.14
N MET A 852 -6.93 -27.95 10.14
CA MET A 852 -6.45 -27.81 8.75
C MET A 852 -6.72 -26.35 8.35
N GLN A 853 -5.64 -25.55 8.30
CA GLN A 853 -5.40 -24.40 7.43
C GLN A 853 -3.97 -23.95 7.72
#